data_AF-A0A520QQP1-F1
#
_entry.id   AF-A0A520QQP1-F1
#
_cell.length_a   1.000
_cell.length_b   1.000
_cell.length_c   1.000
_cell.angle_alpha   90.00
_cell.angle_beta   90.00
_cell.angle_gamma   90.00
#
_symmetry.space_group_name_H-M   'P 1'
#
loop_
_entity.id
_entity.type
_entity.pdbx_description
1 polymer ?
#
loop_
_entity_poly.entity_id
_entity_poly.type
_entity_poly.pdbx_seq_one_letter_code
_entity_poly.pdbx_strand_id
1 'polypeptide(L)'
;MFKVIDITLFKKELKPNLQKAFKLLALFCFHFSLIAQQDPASSIEEDYSKKIYPILKEFCFECHIGKEAEAEVNLESFKTITDFQRDIKTWIKVAEMLSSQQMPPKKSNQPSEKELVILKNWVNNLLVEEAKKLAGDPGRVVLRRLNSYEYNQSVRDLTGVSSLNPTHEFPVDGAAGEGFTNSGDALGMSPALINKFLDAGKFVAQHTVLIPGNIRFSEHISERDRADELIIRIRQFYAEFANINRQAGDTWDDSAQSKSNVIKRNGSIPLEDYFLATLKEREALVQNHKTIANIAQKYHLNEKYFQALWKMLNDDNYPQGSILLNQIREQWRSTQDTNPKPLTQTIHQWQQALWRFDPIGHIGRKDGPTAWMNPKTFTKPSEDFSLKLSPLNNDQKLIVYLAANNAGGIESDNFVRWGNPRLTGGNKPDLSLRDIPGLADRLADLQSESLSLTSRYLTAVSKIVSDQTDLDTLANEYKLDPEILSSWLDYIGAAPRRPVIIEGLLTKKLIHLGGSEYVNGWGLPETPSVIANSSNSEYRIPGIARPRSVEVHPSPTHFVAVGWKSPTSGELVISAKIADAHVNCGNGGEWWVQHHTSRKLVNIGYGEYNTGGSGELNPFKLNVNVGDVIRLAIGPRNGSHACDLTHVDMTLTETGGTKNTWDISKDISGRILDGNPLKDRYGNSAVWHFYSGNIEDVAKVPHKVLQAPEGSLITKWLDEKDVTKRKDLAARIQSLADGNIKPQPNSPDAILLEHLYKITIPKRLKSLIKTIKPDPRFGKHPLGHSVESSDLIVRAPNIIELHIPSKLAEGRKFVVSGDLEPEYGKAGSVQISVGLEKPSPNQLSPNRPIITTPNSDTEKRIISSLNDFRNLFPASICYPQIVPVDEVVTMSLYFREDETLQRLMLNDPQKRELDHLWDELFYITKEPLKKEIAYEQIVEFSTQDRPDLVIAWKPYKPILMKEVAAFHARLLEDEQRHLDAVIEWAGLAWSRPLNKAEKSSLQNLYNNLRNREINHEEAIRLTITRILTSPAFLYRREKAGKGHDPVPVSSNELAKRLSYFLWSSIPDASLREVGNNGKLTNNDILINQTRRMLRDTRIRRL
;
A
#
# COMPACT_ATOMS: atom_id res chain seq x y z
N MET A 1 44.76 44.42 -21.95
CA MET A 1 45.77 44.35 -23.04
C MET A 1 45.02 44.46 -24.36
N PHE A 2 45.38 45.45 -25.16
CA PHE A 2 44.67 45.92 -26.37
C PHE A 2 44.85 45.02 -27.60
N LYS A 3 43.82 45.00 -28.47
CA LYS A 3 43.83 45.29 -29.95
C LYS A 3 42.52 44.75 -30.55
N VAL A 4 41.53 45.57 -30.93
CA VAL A 4 41.40 46.42 -32.14
C VAL A 4 41.63 45.65 -33.44
N ILE A 5 40.56 45.40 -34.20
CA ILE A 5 40.43 45.71 -35.64
C ILE A 5 38.96 46.10 -35.89
N ASP A 6 38.77 47.21 -36.61
CA ASP A 6 37.51 47.81 -37.03
C ASP A 6 37.39 47.74 -38.58
N ILE A 7 36.19 48.04 -39.07
CA ILE A 7 35.79 48.46 -40.42
C ILE A 7 35.25 47.35 -41.33
N THR A 8 33.93 47.33 -41.46
CA THR A 8 33.26 47.01 -42.72
C THR A 8 32.52 48.25 -43.23
N LEU A 9 33.11 48.85 -44.27
CA LEU A 9 32.41 49.66 -45.26
C LEU A 9 31.26 48.84 -45.87
N PHE A 10 30.04 49.40 -45.95
CA PHE A 10 29.45 49.80 -47.23
C PHE A 10 28.08 50.47 -47.01
N LYS A 11 28.06 51.78 -47.29
CA LYS A 11 26.86 52.59 -47.54
C LYS A 11 26.36 52.32 -48.96
N LYS A 12 25.03 52.19 -49.10
CA LYS A 12 24.19 52.53 -50.27
C LYS A 12 22.74 52.28 -49.79
N GLU A 13 21.74 53.15 -49.86
CA GLU A 13 21.46 54.40 -50.56
C GLU A 13 20.42 55.17 -49.72
N LEU A 14 20.51 56.50 -49.63
CA LEU A 14 19.36 57.36 -49.31
C LEU A 14 19.52 58.72 -49.98
N LYS A 15 18.43 59.16 -50.60
CA LYS A 15 18.28 60.16 -51.67
C LYS A 15 18.68 61.60 -51.28
N PRO A 16 19.03 62.44 -52.27
CA PRO A 16 19.54 63.79 -52.08
C PRO A 16 18.38 64.80 -51.96
N ASN A 17 17.81 64.97 -50.78
CA ASN A 17 16.99 66.16 -50.45
C ASN A 17 17.04 66.57 -48.96
N LEU A 18 17.83 65.89 -48.13
CA LEU A 18 17.97 66.24 -46.70
C LEU A 18 19.07 67.27 -46.40
N GLN A 19 19.97 67.56 -47.34
CA GLN A 19 21.14 68.43 -47.11
C GLN A 19 20.87 69.94 -47.35
N LYS A 20 19.70 70.34 -47.86
CA LYS A 20 19.37 71.76 -48.10
C LYS A 20 18.43 72.45 -47.11
N ALA A 21 17.83 71.75 -46.13
CA ALA A 21 17.06 72.43 -45.08
C ALA A 21 17.43 72.02 -43.64
N PHE A 22 18.42 71.14 -43.47
CA PHE A 22 19.18 71.04 -42.21
C PHE A 22 19.94 72.35 -41.88
N LYS A 23 20.07 73.26 -42.86
CA LYS A 23 20.51 74.67 -42.68
C LYS A 23 19.34 75.66 -42.44
N LEU A 24 18.08 75.29 -42.71
CA LEU A 24 16.91 76.11 -42.38
C LEU A 24 16.35 75.77 -40.98
N LEU A 25 16.44 74.51 -40.54
CA LEU A 25 16.00 74.09 -39.20
C LEU A 25 16.93 74.60 -38.09
N ALA A 26 18.23 74.76 -38.41
CA ALA A 26 19.21 75.37 -37.50
C ALA A 26 19.05 76.90 -37.36
N LEU A 27 18.35 77.56 -38.29
CA LEU A 27 17.97 78.99 -38.19
C LEU A 27 16.55 79.20 -37.62
N PHE A 28 15.68 78.19 -37.66
CA PHE A 28 14.33 78.26 -37.06
C PHE A 28 14.34 77.93 -35.55
N CYS A 29 15.32 77.18 -35.06
CA CYS A 29 15.52 76.97 -33.61
C CYS A 29 16.28 78.11 -32.92
N PHE A 30 16.86 79.06 -33.66
CA PHE A 30 17.52 80.26 -33.11
C PHE A 30 16.60 81.50 -33.03
N HIS A 31 15.30 81.36 -33.32
CA HIS A 31 14.29 82.43 -33.19
C HIS A 31 13.13 82.11 -32.23
N PHE A 32 13.22 81.02 -31.46
CA PHE A 32 12.27 80.71 -30.38
C PHE A 32 12.93 80.51 -29.00
N SER A 33 14.19 80.92 -28.85
CA SER A 33 14.90 81.01 -27.56
C SER A 33 14.89 82.42 -26.95
N LEU A 34 13.98 83.28 -27.41
CA LEU A 34 13.60 84.52 -26.73
C LEU A 34 12.07 84.57 -26.55
N ILE A 35 11.52 83.54 -25.91
CA ILE A 35 10.42 83.76 -24.97
C ILE A 35 11.08 83.67 -23.60
N ALA A 36 11.02 84.78 -22.88
CA ALA A 36 11.63 84.97 -21.57
C ALA A 36 11.43 83.74 -20.67
N GLN A 37 12.54 83.10 -20.31
CA GLN A 37 12.61 82.29 -19.12
C GLN A 37 12.56 83.28 -17.95
N GLN A 38 11.34 83.66 -17.54
CA GLN A 38 11.13 84.42 -16.31
C GLN A 38 11.65 83.58 -15.16
N ASP A 39 12.48 84.18 -14.30
CA ASP A 39 12.88 83.57 -13.04
C ASP A 39 11.62 83.23 -12.23
N PRO A 40 11.41 81.99 -11.75
CA PRO A 40 10.23 81.63 -10.95
C PRO A 40 10.06 82.51 -9.70
N ALA A 41 11.18 82.97 -9.14
CA ALA A 41 11.21 83.92 -8.02
C ALA A 41 10.60 85.30 -8.40
N SER A 42 10.82 85.76 -9.64
CA SER A 42 10.22 87.00 -10.14
C SER A 42 8.71 86.88 -10.34
N SER A 43 8.20 85.69 -10.70
CA SER A 43 6.75 85.46 -10.86
C SER A 43 5.99 85.38 -9.54
N ILE A 44 6.61 84.89 -8.45
CA ILE A 44 5.95 84.78 -7.13
C ILE A 44 5.72 86.16 -6.51
N GLU A 45 6.72 87.05 -6.59
CA GLU A 45 6.64 88.42 -6.06
C GLU A 45 5.73 89.31 -6.91
N GLU A 46 5.76 89.14 -8.24
CA GLU A 46 4.85 89.82 -9.17
C GLU A 46 3.39 89.35 -8.98
N ASP A 47 3.15 88.04 -8.83
CA ASP A 47 1.82 87.51 -8.51
C ASP A 47 1.36 87.92 -7.11
N TYR A 48 2.27 88.03 -6.14
CA TYR A 48 1.92 88.51 -4.81
C TYR A 48 1.36 89.93 -4.88
N SER A 49 2.10 90.85 -5.48
CA SER A 49 1.69 92.27 -5.57
C SER A 49 0.41 92.47 -6.41
N LYS A 50 0.26 91.73 -7.53
CA LYS A 50 -0.86 91.94 -8.47
C LYS A 50 -2.12 91.15 -8.14
N LYS A 51 -2.00 89.96 -7.55
CA LYS A 51 -3.11 89.01 -7.39
C LYS A 51 -3.40 88.67 -5.93
N ILE A 52 -2.38 88.54 -5.08
CA ILE A 52 -2.56 88.03 -3.71
C ILE A 52 -2.76 89.15 -2.69
N TYR A 53 -1.96 90.21 -2.78
CA TYR A 53 -2.06 91.36 -1.88
C TYR A 53 -3.47 92.00 -1.91
N PRO A 54 -4.15 92.15 -3.07
CA PRO A 54 -5.55 92.59 -3.07
C PRO A 54 -6.49 91.66 -2.29
N ILE A 55 -6.34 90.33 -2.44
CA ILE A 55 -7.14 89.32 -1.72
C ILE A 55 -6.87 89.41 -0.21
N LEU A 56 -5.60 89.48 0.21
CA LEU A 56 -5.25 89.61 1.63
C LEU A 56 -5.76 90.92 2.22
N LYS A 57 -5.69 92.02 1.45
CA LYS A 57 -6.20 93.32 1.86
C LYS A 57 -7.71 93.31 2.07
N GLU A 58 -8.44 92.63 1.21
CA GLU A 58 -9.91 92.55 1.27
C GLU A 58 -10.41 91.60 2.36
N PHE A 59 -9.75 90.45 2.54
CA PHE A 59 -10.30 89.37 3.37
C PHE A 59 -9.50 89.05 4.64
N CYS A 60 -8.26 89.53 4.78
CA CYS A 60 -7.38 89.13 5.89
C CYS A 60 -6.85 90.31 6.73
N PHE A 61 -6.66 91.49 6.14
CA PHE A 61 -6.03 92.63 6.83
C PHE A 61 -6.91 93.30 7.87
N GLU A 62 -8.22 93.04 7.89
CA GLU A 62 -9.07 93.55 8.98
C GLU A 62 -8.62 93.01 10.36
N CYS A 63 -8.19 91.74 10.42
CA CYS A 63 -7.76 91.08 11.66
C CYS A 63 -6.23 90.92 11.76
N HIS A 64 -5.51 90.84 10.62
CA HIS A 64 -4.09 90.49 10.57
C HIS A 64 -3.17 91.67 10.18
N ILE A 65 -3.47 92.89 10.63
CA ILE A 65 -2.67 94.10 10.38
C ILE A 65 -2.18 94.75 11.67
N GLY A 66 -0.98 95.36 11.63
CA GLY A 66 -0.45 96.17 12.72
C GLY A 66 0.04 95.39 13.95
N LYS A 67 0.26 96.10 15.07
CA LYS A 67 0.83 95.53 16.30
C LYS A 67 -0.17 94.75 17.17
N GLU A 68 -1.47 94.91 16.90
CA GLU A 68 -2.56 94.24 17.62
C GLU A 68 -3.19 93.11 16.78
N ALA A 69 -2.48 92.61 15.77
CA ALA A 69 -2.95 91.57 14.88
C ALA A 69 -3.29 90.27 15.63
N GLU A 70 -4.42 89.64 15.26
CA GLU A 70 -4.88 88.41 15.89
C GLU A 70 -3.86 87.27 15.74
N ALA A 71 -3.73 86.46 16.80
CA ALA A 71 -2.78 85.36 16.90
C ALA A 71 -1.30 85.76 16.65
N GLU A 72 -0.97 87.04 16.81
CA GLU A 72 0.35 87.62 16.52
C GLU A 72 0.78 87.47 15.04
N VAL A 73 -0.17 87.23 14.14
CA VAL A 73 0.07 87.07 12.70
C VAL A 73 -0.19 88.40 11.98
N ASN A 74 0.87 89.14 11.66
CA ASN A 74 0.79 90.38 10.89
C ASN A 74 1.16 90.15 9.41
N LEU A 75 0.14 89.99 8.57
CA LEU A 75 0.30 89.71 7.15
C LEU A 75 0.75 90.92 6.32
N GLU A 76 0.58 92.14 6.84
CA GLU A 76 1.04 93.38 6.17
C GLU A 76 2.58 93.49 6.16
N SER A 77 3.24 92.83 7.11
CA SER A 77 4.70 92.85 7.23
C SER A 77 5.43 92.11 6.11
N PHE A 78 4.71 91.36 5.27
CA PHE A 78 5.25 90.60 4.14
C PHE A 78 5.07 91.37 2.84
N LYS A 79 6.09 92.09 2.37
CA LYS A 79 6.00 92.92 1.15
C LYS A 79 6.92 92.47 0.03
N THR A 80 8.04 91.87 0.40
CA THR A 80 9.09 91.42 -0.51
C THR A 80 9.38 89.95 -0.29
N ILE A 81 9.99 89.26 -1.27
CA ILE A 81 10.36 87.84 -1.13
C ILE A 81 11.17 87.58 0.16
N THR A 82 12.05 88.51 0.53
CA THR A 82 12.89 88.45 1.74
C THR A 82 12.08 88.43 3.03
N ASP A 83 10.92 89.08 3.07
CA ASP A 83 10.05 89.09 4.25
C ASP A 83 9.42 87.70 4.48
N PHE A 84 8.99 87.03 3.40
CA PHE A 84 8.46 85.66 3.48
C PHE A 84 9.54 84.67 3.92
N GLN A 85 10.78 84.84 3.45
CA GLN A 85 11.91 84.01 3.85
C GLN A 85 12.26 84.16 5.34
N ARG A 86 12.16 85.39 5.88
CA ARG A 86 12.45 85.66 7.30
C ARG A 86 11.48 84.95 8.25
N ASP A 87 10.23 84.79 7.86
CA ASP A 87 9.21 84.12 8.68
C ASP A 87 8.29 83.21 7.85
N ILE A 88 8.88 82.17 7.28
CA ILE A 88 8.16 81.19 6.47
C ILE A 88 7.18 80.35 7.31
N LYS A 89 7.41 80.22 8.61
CA LYS A 89 6.57 79.44 9.54
C LYS A 89 5.15 80.00 9.62
N THR A 90 5.01 81.32 9.57
CA THR A 90 3.70 81.98 9.52
C THR A 90 2.92 81.58 8.26
N TRP A 91 3.59 81.43 7.12
CA TRP A 91 2.94 81.02 5.86
C TRP A 91 2.57 79.53 5.82
N ILE A 92 3.28 78.66 6.54
CA ILE A 92 2.85 77.26 6.77
C ILE A 92 1.52 77.24 7.54
N LYS A 93 1.40 78.05 8.60
CA LYS A 93 0.15 78.19 9.37
C LYS A 93 -0.98 78.75 8.51
N VAL A 94 -0.71 79.77 7.69
CA VAL A 94 -1.69 80.31 6.73
C VAL A 94 -2.17 79.23 5.76
N ALA A 95 -1.25 78.42 5.21
CA ALA A 95 -1.61 77.31 4.34
C ALA A 95 -2.55 76.29 5.02
N GLU A 96 -2.29 75.96 6.29
CA GLU A 96 -3.11 75.07 7.11
C GLU A 96 -4.51 75.65 7.37
N MET A 97 -4.59 76.92 7.78
CA MET A 97 -5.86 77.60 8.06
C MET A 97 -6.72 77.76 6.80
N LEU A 98 -6.11 78.08 5.65
CA LEU A 98 -6.80 78.14 4.36
C LEU A 98 -7.26 76.75 3.91
N SER A 99 -6.41 75.72 4.05
CA SER A 99 -6.72 74.34 3.64
C SER A 99 -7.89 73.77 4.45
N SER A 100 -7.91 74.04 5.76
CA SER A 100 -9.00 73.66 6.67
C SER A 100 -10.23 74.59 6.61
N GLN A 101 -10.19 75.65 5.80
CA GLN A 101 -11.24 76.67 5.66
C GLN A 101 -11.65 77.34 7.00
N GLN A 102 -10.70 77.43 7.94
CA GLN A 102 -10.94 78.11 9.22
C GLN A 102 -10.76 79.63 9.10
N MET A 103 -10.00 80.08 8.10
CA MET A 103 -9.76 81.49 7.80
C MET A 103 -10.12 81.82 6.33
N PRO A 104 -10.76 82.97 6.05
CA PRO A 104 -11.33 83.91 7.03
C PRO A 104 -12.51 83.29 7.82
N PRO A 105 -12.79 83.70 9.08
CA PRO A 105 -13.84 83.10 9.90
C PRO A 105 -15.22 83.23 9.24
N LYS A 106 -16.14 82.28 9.47
CA LYS A 106 -17.48 82.27 8.82
C LYS A 106 -18.29 83.58 8.92
N LYS A 107 -18.00 84.44 9.89
CA LYS A 107 -18.69 85.72 10.13
C LYS A 107 -18.05 86.92 9.40
N SER A 108 -16.86 86.77 8.80
CA SER A 108 -16.19 87.81 8.03
C SER A 108 -16.47 87.65 6.53
N ASN A 109 -16.12 88.67 5.74
CA ASN A 109 -16.18 88.60 4.28
C ASN A 109 -15.33 87.42 3.78
N GLN A 110 -15.90 86.64 2.86
CA GLN A 110 -15.29 85.43 2.32
C GLN A 110 -14.83 85.65 0.88
N PRO A 111 -13.63 85.19 0.51
CA PRO A 111 -13.21 85.18 -0.89
C PRO A 111 -14.10 84.23 -1.71
N SER A 112 -14.24 84.51 -3.00
CA SER A 112 -14.83 83.56 -3.93
C SER A 112 -13.99 82.29 -4.04
N GLU A 113 -14.60 81.19 -4.50
CA GLU A 113 -13.88 79.92 -4.69
C GLU A 113 -12.65 80.07 -5.61
N LYS A 114 -12.74 80.93 -6.63
CA LYS A 114 -11.62 81.24 -7.53
C LYS A 114 -10.49 81.97 -6.80
N GLU A 115 -10.81 82.97 -5.98
CA GLU A 115 -9.81 83.72 -5.20
C GLU A 115 -9.14 82.85 -4.14
N LEU A 116 -9.91 81.99 -3.48
CA LEU A 116 -9.38 81.04 -2.51
C LEU A 116 -8.41 80.04 -3.16
N VAL A 117 -8.73 79.54 -4.36
CA VAL A 117 -7.82 78.65 -5.12
C VAL A 117 -6.56 79.39 -5.54
N ILE A 118 -6.66 80.64 -6.00
CA ILE A 118 -5.51 81.48 -6.36
C ILE A 118 -4.60 81.66 -5.13
N LEU A 119 -5.17 82.01 -3.98
CA LEU A 119 -4.44 82.20 -2.73
C LEU A 119 -3.75 80.90 -2.26
N LYS A 120 -4.49 79.77 -2.23
CA LYS A 120 -3.94 78.47 -1.84
C LYS A 120 -2.79 78.03 -2.74
N ASN A 121 -2.97 78.15 -4.06
CA ASN A 121 -1.94 77.77 -5.02
C ASN A 121 -0.69 78.62 -4.89
N TRP A 122 -0.85 79.93 -4.69
CA TRP A 122 0.29 80.82 -4.50
C TRP A 122 1.05 80.51 -3.20
N VAL A 123 0.35 80.33 -2.07
CA VAL A 123 0.99 79.96 -0.79
C VAL A 123 1.71 78.61 -0.93
N ASN A 124 1.09 77.62 -1.57
CA ASN A 124 1.71 76.33 -1.82
C ASN A 124 2.97 76.47 -2.71
N ASN A 125 2.90 77.26 -3.79
CA ASN A 125 4.04 77.48 -4.67
C ASN A 125 5.19 78.20 -3.96
N LEU A 126 4.90 79.22 -3.14
CA LEU A 126 5.89 79.87 -2.28
C LEU A 126 6.59 78.84 -1.38
N LEU A 127 5.81 78.05 -0.64
CA LEU A 127 6.36 77.04 0.27
C LEU A 127 7.16 75.97 -0.46
N VAL A 128 6.74 75.55 -1.65
CA VAL A 128 7.46 74.58 -2.49
C VAL A 128 8.77 75.17 -3.02
N GLU A 129 8.78 76.41 -3.51
CA GLU A 129 10.01 77.05 -4.00
C GLU A 129 11.00 77.33 -2.87
N GLU A 130 10.55 77.77 -1.70
CA GLU A 130 11.41 77.92 -0.53
C GLU A 130 11.92 76.57 -0.01
N ALA A 131 11.07 75.55 0.01
CA ALA A 131 11.50 74.19 0.33
C ALA A 131 12.54 73.66 -0.66
N LYS A 132 12.42 73.96 -1.96
CA LYS A 132 13.44 73.61 -2.98
C LYS A 132 14.76 74.35 -2.77
N LYS A 133 14.75 75.60 -2.32
CA LYS A 133 15.98 76.35 -1.98
C LYS A 133 16.70 75.74 -0.77
N LEU A 134 15.94 75.21 0.18
CA LEU A 134 16.47 74.49 1.34
C LEU A 134 16.70 72.99 1.07
N ALA A 135 16.23 72.47 -0.08
CA ALA A 135 16.42 71.08 -0.49
C ALA A 135 17.87 70.87 -0.95
N GLY A 136 18.76 70.61 0.01
CA GLY A 136 20.16 70.34 -0.27
C GLY A 136 21.00 70.06 0.96
N ASP A 137 20.64 70.62 2.12
CA ASP A 137 21.29 70.31 3.39
C ASP A 137 20.39 69.39 4.25
N PRO A 138 20.60 68.07 4.24
CA PRO A 138 19.86 67.12 5.07
C PRO A 138 20.27 67.19 6.56
N GLY A 139 21.13 68.13 6.95
CA GLY A 139 21.72 68.23 8.28
C GLY A 139 22.91 67.29 8.46
N ARG A 140 23.49 67.32 9.66
CA ARG A 140 24.64 66.46 10.00
C ARG A 140 24.21 65.01 10.10
N VAL A 141 24.92 64.12 9.41
CA VAL A 141 24.73 62.68 9.56
C VAL A 141 25.35 62.23 10.88
N VAL A 142 24.51 61.72 11.78
CA VAL A 142 24.93 61.09 13.03
C VAL A 142 25.01 59.58 12.87
N LEU A 143 25.85 58.94 13.69
CA LEU A 143 26.01 57.49 13.64
C LEU A 143 24.71 56.81 14.09
N ARG A 144 24.02 56.15 13.16
CA ARG A 144 22.74 55.46 13.41
C ARG A 144 22.94 53.94 13.46
N ARG A 145 22.67 53.32 14.61
CA ARG A 145 22.50 51.86 14.68
C ARG A 145 21.13 51.47 14.13
N LEU A 146 20.95 50.20 13.81
CA LEU A 146 19.63 49.62 13.56
C LEU A 146 18.82 49.67 14.87
N ASN A 147 17.57 50.10 14.78
CA ASN A 147 16.62 49.89 15.87
C ASN A 147 16.13 48.43 15.86
N SER A 148 15.36 48.05 16.88
CA SER A 148 14.89 46.68 17.08
C SER A 148 14.07 46.18 15.88
N TYR A 149 13.22 47.04 15.32
CA TYR A 149 12.40 46.72 14.16
C TYR A 149 13.25 46.52 12.89
N GLU A 150 14.15 47.45 12.60
CA GLU A 150 15.07 47.39 11.46
C GLU A 150 15.98 46.16 11.51
N TYR A 151 16.48 45.80 12.71
CA TYR A 151 17.27 44.57 12.90
C TYR A 151 16.44 43.32 12.59
N ASN A 152 15.23 43.22 13.14
CA ASN A 152 14.33 42.09 12.87
C ASN A 152 14.02 41.94 11.37
N GLN A 153 13.63 43.03 10.69
CA GLN A 153 13.33 42.97 9.25
C GLN A 153 14.57 42.63 8.42
N SER A 154 15.73 43.18 8.77
CA SER A 154 17.00 42.88 8.10
C SER A 154 17.36 41.39 8.24
N VAL A 155 17.21 40.81 9.43
CA VAL A 155 17.46 39.38 9.67
C VAL A 155 16.46 38.51 8.90
N ARG A 156 15.17 38.86 8.90
CA ARG A 156 14.14 38.11 8.16
C ARG A 156 14.42 38.12 6.66
N ASP A 157 14.76 39.26 6.09
CA ASP A 157 15.07 39.37 4.66
C ASP A 157 16.41 38.70 4.30
N LEU A 158 17.37 38.64 5.22
CA LEU A 158 18.67 37.95 5.02
C LEU A 158 18.58 36.43 5.10
N THR A 159 17.72 35.91 5.96
CA THR A 159 17.60 34.48 6.24
C THR A 159 16.44 33.83 5.49
N GLY A 160 15.43 34.62 5.09
CA GLY A 160 14.15 34.12 4.58
C GLY A 160 13.21 33.58 5.66
N VAL A 161 13.60 33.61 6.93
CA VAL A 161 12.85 33.01 8.04
C VAL A 161 11.96 34.07 8.68
N SER A 162 10.70 34.10 8.27
CA SER A 162 9.77 35.20 8.61
C SER A 162 9.40 35.27 10.10
N SER A 163 9.49 34.14 10.80
CA SER A 163 9.17 33.98 12.22
C SER A 163 10.24 34.54 13.18
N LEU A 164 11.44 34.87 12.69
CA LEU A 164 12.53 35.34 13.57
C LEU A 164 12.18 36.65 14.28
N ASN A 165 12.36 36.67 15.60
CA ASN A 165 12.23 37.87 16.43
C ASN A 165 13.40 37.95 17.45
N PRO A 166 14.65 38.09 16.98
CA PRO A 166 15.82 38.12 17.84
C PRO A 166 15.85 39.28 18.84
N THR A 167 15.12 40.37 18.58
CA THR A 167 15.15 41.57 19.44
C THR A 167 14.04 41.61 20.50
N HIS A 168 13.33 40.51 20.74
CA HIS A 168 12.19 40.51 21.68
C HIS A 168 12.59 40.89 23.13
N GLU A 169 13.85 40.68 23.52
CA GLU A 169 14.39 41.09 24.83
C GLU A 169 15.19 42.40 24.79
N PHE A 170 15.12 43.17 23.69
CA PHE A 170 15.83 44.43 23.60
C PHE A 170 15.13 45.49 24.48
N PRO A 171 15.88 46.43 25.06
CA PRO A 171 15.28 47.63 25.62
C PRO A 171 14.53 48.41 24.54
N VAL A 172 13.46 49.11 24.93
CA VAL A 172 12.68 49.96 24.03
C VAL A 172 13.58 51.06 23.45
N ASP A 173 13.54 51.22 22.13
CA ASP A 173 14.28 52.28 21.44
C ASP A 173 13.62 53.66 21.70
N GLY A 174 14.43 54.67 22.02
CA GLY A 174 13.94 56.03 22.30
C GLY A 174 13.44 56.76 21.04
N ALA A 175 12.37 57.56 21.18
CA ALA A 175 11.71 58.26 20.06
C ALA A 175 12.15 59.72 19.86
N ALA A 176 13.23 60.18 20.50
CA ALA A 176 13.80 61.53 20.41
C ALA A 176 12.84 62.73 20.63
N GLY A 177 11.61 62.51 21.13
CA GLY A 177 10.55 63.53 21.24
C GLY A 177 9.66 63.67 20.00
N GLU A 178 10.17 63.35 18.81
CA GLU A 178 9.47 63.47 17.50
C GLU A 178 8.62 62.23 17.13
N GLY A 179 8.58 61.20 17.99
CA GLY A 179 7.76 60.00 17.79
C GLY A 179 8.39 58.92 16.90
N PHE A 180 9.55 59.16 16.29
CA PHE A 180 10.26 58.18 15.47
C PHE A 180 11.34 57.41 16.25
N THR A 181 11.21 56.09 16.35
CA THR A 181 12.18 55.19 17.01
C THR A 181 13.43 54.91 16.17
N ASN A 182 13.61 55.64 15.07
CA ASN A 182 14.69 55.44 14.11
C ASN A 182 15.59 56.70 13.98
N SER A 183 15.38 57.71 14.81
CA SER A 183 16.21 58.91 14.88
C SER A 183 17.59 58.58 15.46
N GLY A 184 18.66 58.91 14.71
CA GLY A 184 20.03 58.52 15.06
C GLY A 184 20.49 59.03 16.44
N ASP A 185 20.11 60.26 16.81
CA ASP A 185 20.50 60.88 18.08
C ASP A 185 19.92 60.19 19.33
N ALA A 186 18.83 59.43 19.18
CA ALA A 186 18.21 58.67 20.27
C ALA A 186 18.65 57.20 20.33
N LEU A 187 19.47 56.74 19.37
CA LEU A 187 19.88 55.34 19.23
C LEU A 187 21.29 55.09 19.80
N GLY A 188 21.49 55.44 21.07
CA GLY A 188 22.72 55.15 21.80
C GLY A 188 23.01 53.64 21.94
N MET A 189 24.28 53.28 22.15
CA MET A 189 24.74 51.90 22.38
C MET A 189 25.23 51.75 23.82
N SER A 190 24.55 50.92 24.62
CA SER A 190 24.97 50.58 25.99
C SER A 190 25.68 49.23 26.03
N PRO A 191 26.54 48.96 27.04
CA PRO A 191 27.17 47.65 27.20
C PRO A 191 26.16 46.49 27.27
N ALA A 192 25.02 46.69 27.94
CA ALA A 192 23.96 45.69 28.01
C ALA A 192 23.34 45.40 26.64
N LEU A 193 23.14 46.44 25.81
CA LEU A 193 22.60 46.28 24.46
C LEU A 193 23.57 45.54 23.53
N ILE A 194 24.89 45.71 23.68
CA ILE A 194 25.89 44.93 22.92
C ILE A 194 25.74 43.43 23.21
N ASN A 195 25.56 43.05 24.48
CA ASN A 195 25.30 41.65 24.84
C ASN A 195 23.99 41.14 24.23
N LYS A 196 22.93 41.96 24.24
CA LYS A 196 21.67 41.59 23.58
C LYS A 196 21.81 41.40 22.07
N PHE A 197 22.62 42.21 21.38
CA PHE A 197 22.96 41.97 19.97
C PHE A 197 23.75 40.68 19.76
N LEU A 198 24.65 40.34 20.69
CA LEU A 198 25.39 39.07 20.65
C LEU A 198 24.46 37.87 20.82
N ASP A 199 23.55 37.92 21.79
CA ASP A 199 22.56 36.87 22.03
C ASP A 199 21.59 36.75 20.84
N ALA A 200 21.15 37.88 20.29
CA ALA A 200 20.38 37.93 19.04
C ALA A 200 21.14 37.28 17.87
N GLY A 201 22.44 37.57 17.71
CA GLY A 201 23.28 36.97 16.68
C GLY A 201 23.41 35.46 16.84
N LYS A 202 23.61 34.97 18.09
CA LYS A 202 23.66 33.53 18.40
C LYS A 202 22.32 32.85 18.12
N PHE A 203 21.22 33.48 18.54
CA PHE A 203 19.86 32.99 18.28
C PHE A 203 19.63 32.81 16.78
N VAL A 204 19.91 33.83 15.96
CA VAL A 204 19.80 33.73 14.49
C VAL A 204 20.72 32.64 13.93
N ALA A 205 21.95 32.54 14.43
CA ALA A 205 22.91 31.55 13.95
C ALA A 205 22.45 30.10 14.19
N GLN A 206 21.68 29.81 15.24
CA GLN A 206 21.10 28.48 15.50
C GLN A 206 20.18 28.00 14.37
N HIS A 207 19.55 28.92 13.63
CA HIS A 207 18.69 28.63 12.48
C HIS A 207 19.47 28.28 11.21
N THR A 208 20.81 28.39 11.22
CA THR A 208 21.65 27.98 10.09
C THR A 208 21.63 26.46 9.94
N VAL A 209 21.44 26.02 8.70
CA VAL A 209 21.50 24.62 8.28
C VAL A 209 22.65 24.48 7.31
N LEU A 210 23.59 23.59 7.62
CA LEU A 210 24.63 23.18 6.68
C LEU A 210 24.01 22.17 5.71
N ILE A 211 24.13 22.46 4.42
CA ILE A 211 23.60 21.63 3.33
C ILE A 211 24.74 21.32 2.37
N PRO A 212 24.60 20.30 1.50
CA PRO A 212 25.59 19.99 0.48
C PRO A 212 26.18 21.22 -0.23
N GLY A 213 27.46 21.50 0.02
CA GLY A 213 28.21 22.60 -0.58
C GLY A 213 27.71 24.04 -0.31
N ASN A 214 26.76 24.26 0.62
CA ASN A 214 26.22 25.60 0.89
C ASN A 214 25.60 25.72 2.30
N ILE A 215 25.03 26.88 2.64
CA ILE A 215 24.24 27.10 3.84
C ILE A 215 22.84 27.58 3.49
N ARG A 216 21.87 27.29 4.34
CA ARG A 216 20.55 27.94 4.34
C ARG A 216 20.09 28.22 5.77
N PHE A 217 18.93 28.85 5.92
CA PHE A 217 18.28 29.01 7.22
C PHE A 217 16.95 28.23 7.25
N SER A 218 16.54 27.75 8.41
CA SER A 218 15.25 27.07 8.65
C SER A 218 14.51 27.76 9.80
N GLU A 219 13.18 27.68 9.81
CA GLU A 219 12.38 28.05 10.99
C GLU A 219 12.70 27.15 12.20
N HIS A 220 13.25 25.96 11.95
CA HIS A 220 13.56 24.97 12.97
C HIS A 220 15.05 24.91 13.33
N ILE A 221 15.32 24.63 14.60
CA ILE A 221 16.69 24.48 15.14
C ILE A 221 17.09 23.03 15.39
N SER A 222 16.13 22.12 15.54
CA SER A 222 16.41 20.70 15.77
C SER A 222 16.61 19.95 14.44
N GLU A 223 17.44 18.92 14.46
CA GLU A 223 17.65 18.05 13.29
C GLU A 223 16.34 17.34 12.89
N ARG A 224 15.56 16.87 13.88
CA ARG A 224 14.29 16.18 13.66
C ARG A 224 13.29 17.03 12.90
N ASP A 225 13.04 18.25 13.36
CA ASP A 225 12.06 19.13 12.72
C ASP A 225 12.50 19.52 11.29
N ARG A 226 13.82 19.67 11.05
CA ARG A 226 14.37 19.92 9.71
C ARG A 226 14.21 18.72 8.79
N ALA A 227 14.38 17.50 9.32
CA ALA A 227 14.12 16.27 8.59
C ALA A 227 12.63 16.16 8.25
N ASP A 228 11.74 16.42 9.21
CA ASP A 228 10.29 16.43 9.00
C ASP A 228 9.87 17.46 7.94
N GLU A 229 10.46 18.66 7.97
CA GLU A 229 10.28 19.70 6.94
C GLU A 229 10.63 19.15 5.53
N LEU A 230 11.76 18.47 5.38
CA LEU A 230 12.19 17.89 4.10
C LEU A 230 11.33 16.70 3.66
N ILE A 231 10.94 15.83 4.59
CA ILE A 231 10.00 14.72 4.34
C ILE A 231 8.68 15.26 3.82
N ILE A 232 8.16 16.34 4.40
CA ILE A 232 6.94 17.01 3.91
C ILE A 232 7.13 17.53 2.49
N ARG A 233 8.27 18.18 2.19
CA ARG A 233 8.57 18.67 0.84
C ARG A 233 8.66 17.55 -0.19
N ILE A 234 9.35 16.45 0.12
CA ILE A 234 9.44 15.27 -0.76
C ILE A 234 8.04 14.66 -0.99
N ARG A 235 7.23 14.53 0.06
CA ARG A 235 5.84 14.05 -0.05
C ARG A 235 4.97 14.97 -0.89
N GLN A 236 5.12 16.28 -0.75
CA GLN A 236 4.44 17.28 -1.59
C GLN A 236 4.86 17.14 -3.05
N PHE A 237 6.16 17.01 -3.31
CA PHE A 237 6.69 16.76 -4.65
C PHE A 237 6.10 15.48 -5.26
N TYR A 238 6.04 14.37 -4.51
CA TYR A 238 5.40 13.14 -4.99
C TYR A 238 3.90 13.34 -5.30
N ALA A 239 3.20 14.14 -4.49
CA ALA A 239 1.76 14.39 -4.66
C ALA A 239 1.43 15.13 -5.96
N GLU A 240 2.39 15.84 -6.55
CA GLU A 240 2.21 16.51 -7.86
C GLU A 240 2.10 15.51 -9.03
N PHE A 241 2.62 14.30 -8.87
CA PHE A 241 2.78 13.33 -9.96
C PHE A 241 2.11 11.97 -9.69
N ALA A 242 1.76 11.67 -8.44
CA ALA A 242 1.20 10.40 -8.02
C ALA A 242 -0.03 10.61 -7.14
N ASN A 243 -0.95 9.65 -7.17
CA ASN A 243 -2.11 9.64 -6.31
C ASN A 243 -1.69 9.19 -4.89
N ILE A 244 -1.83 10.07 -3.90
CA ILE A 244 -1.46 9.81 -2.50
C ILE A 244 -2.73 9.86 -1.64
N ASN A 245 -3.22 8.70 -1.22
CA ASN A 245 -4.38 8.56 -0.34
C ASN A 245 -3.94 8.46 1.13
N ARG A 246 -3.93 9.60 1.82
CA ARG A 246 -3.52 9.70 3.24
C ARG A 246 -4.45 8.98 4.23
N GLN A 247 -5.66 8.59 3.84
CA GLN A 247 -6.64 7.93 4.72
C GLN A 247 -6.57 6.39 4.67
N ALA A 248 -5.95 5.83 3.63
CA ALA A 248 -5.64 4.41 3.59
C ALA A 248 -4.34 4.22 4.39
N GLY A 249 -4.49 4.00 5.70
CA GLY A 249 -3.36 3.64 6.55
C GLY A 249 -2.65 2.44 5.93
N ASP A 250 -1.41 2.65 5.50
CA ASP A 250 -0.42 1.57 5.39
C ASP A 250 0.01 1.12 6.80
N THR A 251 -0.94 1.09 7.75
CA THR A 251 -0.77 0.48 9.05
C THR A 251 -0.74 -1.00 8.80
N TRP A 252 0.47 -1.55 8.83
CA TRP A 252 0.72 -2.97 8.77
C TRP A 252 0.28 -3.61 10.10
N ASP A 253 -1.03 -3.71 10.29
CA ASP A 253 -1.60 -4.82 11.04
C ASP A 253 -1.97 -5.92 10.03
N ASP A 254 -1.77 -7.17 10.45
CA ASP A 254 -1.82 -8.36 9.63
C ASP A 254 -3.27 -8.74 9.23
N SER A 255 -3.96 -7.85 8.53
CA SER A 255 -5.20 -8.22 7.87
C SER A 255 -4.88 -8.80 6.48
N ALA A 256 -5.46 -9.97 6.18
CA ALA A 256 -5.51 -10.51 4.82
C ALA A 256 -6.11 -9.51 3.80
N GLN A 257 -6.78 -8.46 4.28
CA GLN A 257 -7.25 -7.29 3.54
C GLN A 257 -6.13 -6.33 3.10
N SER A 258 -5.11 -6.09 3.93
CA SER A 258 -3.94 -5.27 3.56
C SER A 258 -3.09 -5.95 2.48
N LYS A 259 -2.99 -7.28 2.51
CA LYS A 259 -2.32 -8.09 1.47
C LYS A 259 -3.12 -8.19 0.16
N SER A 260 -4.45 -8.09 0.20
CA SER A 260 -5.31 -8.16 -0.99
C SER A 260 -5.59 -6.81 -1.66
N ASN A 261 -5.38 -5.69 -0.97
CA ASN A 261 -5.69 -4.35 -1.48
C ASN A 261 -4.52 -3.67 -2.19
N VAL A 262 -4.14 -4.25 -3.34
CA VAL A 262 -3.27 -3.60 -4.35
C VAL A 262 -3.89 -2.31 -4.90
N ILE A 263 -5.22 -2.16 -4.83
CA ILE A 263 -5.99 -1.13 -5.54
C ILE A 263 -6.15 0.18 -4.74
N LYS A 264 -5.90 0.20 -3.43
CA LYS A 264 -6.05 1.41 -2.58
C LYS A 264 -4.70 2.09 -2.26
N ARG A 265 -3.79 2.15 -3.24
CA ARG A 265 -2.37 2.46 -2.99
C ARG A 265 -2.00 3.94 -3.09
N ASN A 266 -1.23 4.32 -2.08
CA ASN A 266 -0.33 5.46 -2.08
C ASN A 266 0.75 5.35 -3.17
N GLY A 267 0.97 6.42 -3.94
CA GLY A 267 2.02 6.49 -4.98
C GLY A 267 1.64 5.92 -6.35
N SER A 268 0.35 5.79 -6.68
CA SER A 268 -0.12 5.19 -7.95
C SER A 268 -0.36 6.21 -9.08
N ILE A 269 -0.36 5.76 -10.33
CA ILE A 269 -0.72 6.60 -11.49
C ILE A 269 -2.26 6.71 -11.56
N PRO A 270 -2.86 7.91 -11.70
CA PRO A 270 -4.31 8.07 -11.86
C PRO A 270 -4.78 7.67 -13.27
N LEU A 271 -4.71 6.37 -13.59
CA LEU A 271 -4.92 5.83 -14.94
C LEU A 271 -6.27 6.18 -15.57
N GLU A 272 -7.34 6.33 -14.77
CA GLU A 272 -8.67 6.67 -15.28
C GLU A 272 -8.66 8.01 -16.03
N ASP A 273 -7.98 9.02 -15.50
CA ASP A 273 -7.89 10.36 -16.11
C ASP A 273 -7.11 10.32 -17.42
N TYR A 274 -6.01 9.57 -17.46
CA TYR A 274 -5.21 9.37 -18.66
C TYR A 274 -6.01 8.64 -19.76
N PHE A 275 -6.66 7.52 -19.43
CA PHE A 275 -7.46 6.78 -20.42
C PHE A 275 -8.68 7.58 -20.87
N LEU A 276 -9.35 8.30 -19.98
CA LEU A 276 -10.46 9.20 -20.34
C LEU A 276 -10.01 10.24 -21.39
N ALA A 277 -8.84 10.85 -21.21
CA ALA A 277 -8.29 11.80 -22.19
C ALA A 277 -7.97 11.13 -23.53
N THR A 278 -7.34 9.94 -23.53
CA THR A 278 -7.06 9.21 -24.78
C THR A 278 -8.33 8.78 -25.52
N LEU A 279 -9.40 8.40 -24.81
CA LEU A 279 -10.68 8.00 -25.41
C LEU A 279 -11.42 9.22 -25.98
N LYS A 280 -11.50 10.32 -25.23
CA LYS A 280 -12.21 11.55 -25.64
C LYS A 280 -11.53 12.28 -26.79
N GLU A 281 -10.21 12.31 -26.83
CA GLU A 281 -9.43 13.07 -27.82
C GLU A 281 -8.81 12.18 -28.90
N ARG A 282 -9.21 10.89 -28.98
CA ARG A 282 -8.67 9.88 -29.90
C ARG A 282 -8.58 10.38 -31.34
N GLU A 283 -9.69 10.86 -31.91
CA GLU A 283 -9.75 11.30 -33.30
C GLU A 283 -8.85 12.52 -33.55
N ALA A 284 -8.87 13.49 -32.64
CA ALA A 284 -8.04 14.69 -32.73
C ALA A 284 -6.54 14.39 -32.64
N LEU A 285 -6.16 13.41 -31.82
CA LEU A 285 -4.77 12.95 -31.69
C LEU A 285 -4.30 12.16 -32.92
N VAL A 286 -5.11 11.25 -33.46
CA VAL A 286 -4.78 10.49 -34.68
C VAL A 286 -4.63 11.42 -35.89
N GLN A 287 -5.49 12.43 -36.00
CA GLN A 287 -5.46 13.41 -37.10
C GLN A 287 -4.42 14.52 -36.90
N ASN A 288 -3.65 14.50 -35.81
CA ASN A 288 -2.70 15.56 -35.42
C ASN A 288 -3.34 16.98 -35.31
N HIS A 289 -4.65 17.06 -35.07
CA HIS A 289 -5.34 18.33 -34.86
C HIS A 289 -5.03 18.98 -33.50
N LYS A 290 -4.63 18.17 -32.51
CA LYS A 290 -4.17 18.63 -31.20
C LYS A 290 -2.86 17.93 -30.83
N THR A 291 -1.98 18.64 -30.15
CA THR A 291 -0.73 18.08 -29.63
C THR A 291 -0.95 17.42 -28.27
N ILE A 292 -0.05 16.49 -27.92
CA ILE A 292 0.00 15.83 -26.60
C ILE A 292 0.09 16.87 -25.47
N ALA A 293 0.94 17.89 -25.62
CA ALA A 293 1.09 18.99 -24.66
C ALA A 293 -0.23 19.74 -24.41
N ASN A 294 -0.96 20.09 -25.47
CA ASN A 294 -2.22 20.82 -25.35
C ASN A 294 -3.29 20.01 -24.59
N ILE A 295 -3.35 18.70 -24.81
CA ILE A 295 -4.31 17.82 -24.14
C ILE A 295 -3.87 17.56 -22.70
N ALA A 296 -2.58 17.31 -22.46
CA ALA A 296 -2.05 17.14 -21.11
C ALA A 296 -2.36 18.36 -20.23
N GLN A 297 -2.18 19.58 -20.76
CA GLN A 297 -2.55 20.81 -20.05
C GLN A 297 -4.07 20.91 -19.80
N LYS A 298 -4.90 20.60 -20.80
CA LYS A 298 -6.38 20.65 -20.68
C LYS A 298 -6.93 19.72 -19.61
N TYR A 299 -6.34 18.53 -19.45
CA TYR A 299 -6.78 17.50 -18.51
C TYR A 299 -5.94 17.43 -17.24
N HIS A 300 -5.01 18.37 -17.02
CA HIS A 300 -4.08 18.38 -15.89
C HIS A 300 -3.28 17.07 -15.73
N LEU A 301 -2.80 16.52 -16.85
CA LEU A 301 -2.04 15.27 -16.91
C LEU A 301 -0.53 15.55 -17.05
N ASN A 302 0.30 14.59 -16.63
CA ASN A 302 1.74 14.63 -16.90
C ASN A 302 1.99 14.37 -18.40
N GLU A 303 2.58 15.35 -19.09
CA GLU A 303 2.83 15.29 -20.53
C GLU A 303 3.72 14.10 -20.93
N LYS A 304 4.79 13.85 -20.17
CA LYS A 304 5.77 12.80 -20.47
C LYS A 304 5.15 11.41 -20.40
N TYR A 305 4.38 11.12 -19.35
CA TYR A 305 3.67 9.85 -19.24
C TYR A 305 2.54 9.74 -20.27
N PHE A 306 1.79 10.81 -20.51
CA PHE A 306 0.73 10.83 -21.52
C PHE A 306 1.28 10.54 -22.92
N GLN A 307 2.47 11.07 -23.25
CA GLN A 307 3.17 10.77 -24.50
C GLN A 307 3.54 9.28 -24.60
N ALA A 308 4.08 8.69 -23.52
CA ALA A 308 4.45 7.28 -23.49
C ALA A 308 3.22 6.35 -23.64
N LEU A 309 2.13 6.68 -22.94
CA LEU A 309 0.86 5.97 -23.04
C LEU A 309 0.28 6.07 -24.46
N TRP A 310 0.20 7.28 -25.03
CA TRP A 310 -0.30 7.49 -26.38
C TRP A 310 0.53 6.73 -27.41
N LYS A 311 1.86 6.75 -27.29
CA LYS A 311 2.75 5.99 -28.16
C LYS A 311 2.44 4.49 -28.08
N MET A 312 2.30 3.93 -26.89
CA MET A 312 1.95 2.51 -26.71
C MET A 312 0.59 2.17 -27.33
N LEU A 313 -0.42 3.05 -27.22
CA LEU A 313 -1.76 2.80 -27.76
C LEU A 313 -1.85 2.96 -29.28
N ASN A 314 -1.06 3.86 -29.86
CA ASN A 314 -1.18 4.23 -31.28
C ASN A 314 -0.19 3.49 -32.19
N ASP A 315 1.01 3.14 -31.70
CA ASP A 315 2.04 2.45 -32.48
C ASP A 315 1.98 0.93 -32.26
N ASP A 316 1.63 0.20 -33.33
CA ASP A 316 1.53 -1.27 -33.32
C ASP A 316 2.84 -1.97 -33.02
N ASN A 317 3.97 -1.31 -33.28
CA ASN A 317 5.30 -1.89 -33.09
C ASN A 317 5.93 -1.48 -31.75
N TYR A 318 5.25 -0.72 -30.90
CA TYR A 318 5.83 -0.18 -29.67
C TYR A 318 5.12 -0.63 -28.38
N PRO A 319 5.79 -1.41 -27.52
CA PRO A 319 7.02 -2.18 -27.76
C PRO A 319 6.73 -3.46 -28.56
N GLN A 320 7.67 -3.86 -29.41
CA GLN A 320 7.51 -4.97 -30.34
C GLN A 320 7.33 -6.29 -29.57
N GLY A 321 6.23 -7.00 -29.82
CA GLY A 321 5.99 -8.34 -29.28
C GLY A 321 5.47 -8.40 -27.84
N SER A 322 5.04 -7.28 -27.24
CA SER A 322 4.45 -7.29 -25.89
C SER A 322 2.98 -7.72 -25.90
N ILE A 323 2.71 -8.93 -25.42
CA ILE A 323 1.40 -9.58 -25.46
C ILE A 323 0.36 -8.82 -24.61
N LEU A 324 0.73 -8.41 -23.40
CA LEU A 324 -0.19 -7.71 -22.49
C LEU A 324 -0.51 -6.29 -22.97
N LEU A 325 0.50 -5.56 -23.46
CA LEU A 325 0.28 -4.21 -23.98
C LEU A 325 -0.53 -4.24 -25.27
N ASN A 326 -0.32 -5.25 -26.14
CA ASN A 326 -1.16 -5.45 -27.32
C ASN A 326 -2.62 -5.71 -26.94
N GLN A 327 -2.88 -6.55 -25.93
CA GLN A 327 -4.24 -6.80 -25.45
C GLN A 327 -4.92 -5.50 -24.96
N ILE A 328 -4.20 -4.66 -24.22
CA ILE A 328 -4.71 -3.35 -23.76
C ILE A 328 -4.95 -2.41 -24.94
N ARG A 329 -4.07 -2.42 -25.95
CA ARG A 329 -4.21 -1.64 -27.18
C ARG A 329 -5.47 -2.05 -27.95
N GLU A 330 -5.69 -3.34 -28.13
CA GLU A 330 -6.87 -3.90 -28.80
C GLU A 330 -8.16 -3.59 -28.05
N GLN A 331 -8.15 -3.73 -26.72
CA GLN A 331 -9.27 -3.35 -25.87
C GLN A 331 -9.56 -1.86 -25.99
N TRP A 332 -8.52 -1.01 -26.00
CA TRP A 332 -8.69 0.43 -26.14
C TRP A 332 -9.30 0.75 -27.51
N ARG A 333 -8.76 0.21 -28.61
CA ARG A 333 -9.27 0.42 -29.97
C ARG A 333 -10.72 0.00 -30.15
N SER A 334 -11.12 -1.11 -29.54
CA SER A 334 -12.50 -1.62 -29.61
C SER A 334 -13.48 -0.88 -28.69
N THR A 335 -12.99 -0.10 -27.72
CA THR A 335 -13.84 0.73 -26.86
C THR A 335 -14.46 1.86 -27.68
N GLN A 336 -15.80 1.84 -27.79
CA GLN A 336 -16.60 2.84 -28.53
C GLN A 336 -17.13 3.97 -27.64
N ASP A 337 -17.37 3.70 -26.35
CA ASP A 337 -17.75 4.74 -25.40
C ASP A 337 -16.49 5.45 -24.85
N THR A 338 -16.68 6.51 -24.04
CA THR A 338 -15.57 7.20 -23.38
C THR A 338 -15.33 6.67 -21.97
N ASN A 339 -15.70 5.42 -21.66
CA ASN A 339 -15.59 4.86 -20.31
C ASN A 339 -14.22 4.17 -20.11
N PRO A 340 -13.33 4.72 -19.28
CA PRO A 340 -12.00 4.15 -19.08
C PRO A 340 -11.99 2.91 -18.17
N LYS A 341 -13.08 2.63 -17.42
CA LYS A 341 -13.07 1.64 -16.32
C LYS A 341 -12.70 0.21 -16.74
N PRO A 342 -13.20 -0.34 -17.87
CA PRO A 342 -12.80 -1.68 -18.28
C PRO A 342 -11.30 -1.81 -18.52
N LEU A 343 -10.66 -0.77 -19.09
CA LEU A 343 -9.21 -0.75 -19.35
C LEU A 343 -8.42 -0.68 -18.04
N THR A 344 -8.79 0.24 -17.15
CA THR A 344 -8.09 0.40 -15.87
C THR A 344 -8.27 -0.83 -14.99
N GLN A 345 -9.44 -1.45 -14.98
CA GLN A 345 -9.69 -2.69 -14.26
C GLN A 345 -8.80 -3.84 -14.75
N THR A 346 -8.66 -4.01 -16.07
CA THR A 346 -7.74 -5.00 -16.65
C THR A 346 -6.29 -4.73 -16.24
N ILE A 347 -5.84 -3.47 -16.30
CA ILE A 347 -4.49 -3.09 -15.87
C ILE A 347 -4.28 -3.37 -14.38
N HIS A 348 -5.24 -3.04 -13.52
CA HIS A 348 -5.14 -3.30 -12.09
C HIS A 348 -5.07 -4.79 -11.75
N GLN A 349 -5.83 -5.64 -12.45
CA GLN A 349 -5.73 -7.10 -12.26
C GLN A 349 -4.33 -7.62 -12.67
N TRP A 350 -3.75 -7.10 -13.75
CA TRP A 350 -2.38 -7.45 -14.13
C TRP A 350 -1.33 -6.88 -13.15
N GLN A 351 -1.53 -5.68 -12.61
CA GLN A 351 -0.68 -5.14 -11.54
C GLN A 351 -0.72 -6.03 -10.29
N GLN A 352 -1.90 -6.56 -9.92
CA GLN A 352 -2.04 -7.53 -8.83
C GLN A 352 -1.31 -8.84 -9.10
N ALA A 353 -1.38 -9.33 -10.35
CA ALA A 353 -0.79 -10.58 -10.76
C ALA A 353 0.75 -10.53 -10.83
N LEU A 354 1.30 -9.39 -11.26
CA LEU A 354 2.71 -9.26 -11.65
C LEU A 354 3.61 -8.63 -10.60
N TRP A 355 3.06 -8.09 -9.51
CA TRP A 355 3.79 -7.44 -8.42
C TRP A 355 3.47 -8.07 -7.07
N ARG A 356 4.47 -8.07 -6.19
CA ARG A 356 4.31 -8.30 -4.75
C ARG A 356 4.87 -7.10 -4.00
N PHE A 357 4.37 -6.89 -2.79
CA PHE A 357 4.81 -5.80 -1.92
C PHE A 357 5.36 -6.41 -0.66
N ASP A 358 6.61 -6.07 -0.36
CA ASP A 358 7.33 -6.58 0.79
C ASP A 358 7.52 -5.42 1.79
N PRO A 359 7.39 -5.67 3.10
CA PRO A 359 7.55 -4.63 4.10
C PRO A 359 8.99 -4.11 4.13
N ILE A 360 9.13 -2.80 4.28
CA ILE A 360 10.40 -2.12 4.53
C ILE A 360 10.53 -1.88 6.01
N GLY A 361 11.70 -2.17 6.58
CA GLY A 361 11.96 -1.97 8.01
C GLY A 361 12.49 -3.22 8.67
N HIS A 362 11.86 -4.38 8.47
CA HIS A 362 12.17 -5.57 9.25
C HIS A 362 13.53 -6.20 8.94
N ILE A 363 14.31 -6.44 10.01
CA ILE A 363 15.47 -7.33 10.02
C ILE A 363 15.00 -8.77 9.80
N GLY A 364 15.04 -9.27 8.57
CA GLY A 364 14.56 -10.63 8.35
C GLY A 364 14.65 -11.19 6.95
N ARG A 365 15.87 -11.35 6.42
CA ARG A 365 16.32 -12.46 5.53
C ARG A 365 17.75 -12.22 5.04
N LYS A 366 18.49 -13.31 4.78
CA LYS A 366 19.82 -13.30 4.14
C LYS A 366 19.84 -12.56 2.80
N ASP A 367 18.69 -12.50 2.13
CA ASP A 367 18.42 -11.79 0.87
C ASP A 367 17.09 -11.01 1.00
N GLY A 368 16.95 -10.21 2.08
CA GLY A 368 15.74 -9.41 2.34
C GLY A 368 15.30 -8.55 1.15
N PRO A 369 14.04 -8.07 1.13
CA PRO A 369 13.53 -7.28 0.02
C PRO A 369 14.40 -6.05 -0.22
N THR A 370 14.93 -5.91 -1.44
CA THR A 370 15.74 -4.75 -1.85
C THR A 370 14.88 -3.55 -2.25
N ALA A 371 13.61 -3.78 -2.51
CA ALA A 371 12.60 -2.80 -2.86
C ALA A 371 11.28 -3.12 -2.13
N TRP A 372 10.43 -2.13 -1.93
CA TRP A 372 9.07 -2.28 -1.42
C TRP A 372 8.18 -2.92 -2.47
N MET A 373 8.34 -2.55 -3.74
CA MET A 373 7.63 -3.14 -4.87
C MET A 373 8.53 -4.11 -5.65
N ASN A 374 8.25 -5.42 -5.57
CA ASN A 374 9.05 -6.45 -6.25
C ASN A 374 8.27 -7.18 -7.35
N PRO A 375 8.88 -7.49 -8.51
CA PRO A 375 8.22 -8.26 -9.56
C PRO A 375 7.97 -9.70 -9.08
N LYS A 376 6.78 -10.24 -9.40
CA LYS A 376 6.40 -11.62 -9.12
C LYS A 376 6.66 -12.52 -10.33
N THR A 377 7.24 -13.69 -10.12
CA THR A 377 7.37 -14.70 -11.19
C THR A 377 5.98 -15.16 -11.63
N PHE A 378 5.73 -15.09 -12.95
CA PHE A 378 4.45 -15.44 -13.55
C PHE A 378 4.55 -16.60 -14.54
N THR A 379 5.77 -17.10 -14.81
CA THR A 379 6.01 -18.31 -15.61
C THR A 379 6.23 -19.52 -14.71
N LYS A 380 5.81 -20.71 -15.17
CA LYS A 380 6.04 -22.00 -14.50
C LYS A 380 6.27 -23.12 -15.53
N PRO A 381 6.94 -24.22 -15.16
CA PRO A 381 7.09 -25.39 -16.04
C PRO A 381 5.80 -26.22 -16.15
N SER A 382 4.96 -26.21 -15.11
CA SER A 382 3.72 -26.99 -15.03
C SER A 382 2.74 -26.37 -14.02
N GLU A 383 1.47 -26.79 -14.09
CA GLU A 383 0.44 -26.45 -13.09
C GLU A 383 -0.40 -27.70 -12.74
N ASP A 384 -0.55 -27.96 -11.44
CA ASP A 384 -1.38 -29.03 -10.92
C ASP A 384 -2.77 -28.50 -10.53
N PHE A 385 -3.81 -29.24 -10.91
CA PHE A 385 -5.20 -28.90 -10.63
C PHE A 385 -5.84 -29.96 -9.73
N SER A 386 -6.61 -29.50 -8.74
CA SER A 386 -7.47 -30.33 -7.91
C SER A 386 -8.85 -29.67 -7.79
N LEU A 387 -9.85 -30.27 -8.43
CA LEU A 387 -11.21 -29.74 -8.53
C LEU A 387 -12.16 -30.63 -7.72
N LYS A 388 -12.82 -30.07 -6.71
CA LYS A 388 -13.91 -30.76 -6.00
C LYS A 388 -15.11 -30.91 -6.94
N LEU A 389 -15.66 -32.11 -7.01
CA LEU A 389 -16.84 -32.40 -7.82
C LEU A 389 -18.05 -32.46 -6.89
N SER A 390 -18.93 -31.46 -6.99
CA SER A 390 -20.24 -31.49 -6.32
C SER A 390 -21.25 -32.13 -7.26
N PRO A 391 -21.77 -33.33 -6.97
CA PRO A 391 -22.74 -33.97 -7.86
C PRO A 391 -24.04 -33.17 -7.94
N LEU A 392 -24.55 -32.98 -9.16
CA LEU A 392 -25.91 -32.50 -9.41
C LEU A 392 -26.91 -33.67 -9.20
N ASN A 393 -28.19 -33.36 -9.00
CA ASN A 393 -29.26 -34.34 -8.73
C ASN A 393 -29.20 -35.59 -9.65
N ASN A 394 -29.64 -36.73 -9.10
CA ASN A 394 -29.27 -38.13 -9.37
C ASN A 394 -29.17 -38.70 -10.81
N ASP A 395 -29.33 -37.93 -11.89
CA ASP A 395 -29.20 -38.43 -13.27
C ASP A 395 -28.43 -37.50 -14.25
N GLN A 396 -27.84 -36.39 -13.78
CA GLN A 396 -27.09 -35.47 -14.66
C GLN A 396 -25.62 -35.87 -14.84
N LYS A 397 -25.05 -35.63 -16.03
CA LYS A 397 -23.61 -35.74 -16.30
C LYS A 397 -22.92 -34.45 -15.84
N LEU A 398 -21.86 -34.57 -15.04
CA LEU A 398 -21.00 -33.46 -14.68
C LEU A 398 -20.01 -33.20 -15.83
N ILE A 399 -19.86 -31.95 -16.25
CA ILE A 399 -18.90 -31.57 -17.30
C ILE A 399 -17.71 -30.88 -16.65
N VAL A 400 -16.52 -31.43 -16.89
CA VAL A 400 -15.23 -30.80 -16.55
C VAL A 400 -14.60 -30.28 -17.83
N TYR A 401 -14.18 -29.02 -17.82
CA TYR A 401 -13.47 -28.38 -18.92
C TYR A 401 -11.97 -28.37 -18.65
N LEU A 402 -11.17 -28.83 -19.62
CA LEU A 402 -9.73 -28.57 -19.69
C LEU A 402 -9.51 -27.59 -20.84
N ALA A 403 -8.89 -26.45 -20.58
CA ALA A 403 -8.59 -25.48 -21.62
C ALA A 403 -7.12 -25.12 -21.66
N ALA A 404 -6.58 -25.05 -22.87
CA ALA A 404 -5.25 -24.53 -23.16
C ALA A 404 -5.40 -23.35 -24.13
N ASN A 405 -4.93 -22.18 -23.71
CA ASN A 405 -4.91 -20.95 -24.49
C ASN A 405 -3.46 -20.63 -24.92
N ASN A 406 -3.30 -20.01 -26.08
CA ASN A 406 -2.00 -19.47 -26.50
C ASN A 406 -1.57 -18.33 -25.57
N ALA A 407 -0.29 -18.29 -25.21
CA ALA A 407 0.27 -17.25 -24.37
C ALA A 407 1.52 -16.62 -25.00
N GLY A 408 1.48 -16.37 -26.33
CA GLY A 408 2.62 -15.94 -27.13
C GLY A 408 3.38 -17.10 -27.79
N GLY A 409 4.58 -16.80 -28.32
CA GLY A 409 5.46 -17.82 -28.93
C GLY A 409 5.06 -18.22 -30.36
N ILE A 410 5.56 -19.39 -30.81
CA ILE A 410 5.25 -19.94 -32.14
C ILE A 410 4.05 -20.87 -31.99
N GLU A 411 2.92 -20.54 -32.63
CA GLU A 411 1.67 -21.30 -32.49
C GLU A 411 1.74 -22.75 -33.03
N SER A 412 2.73 -23.08 -33.86
CA SER A 412 2.99 -24.47 -34.27
C SER A 412 3.44 -25.36 -33.12
N ASP A 413 4.01 -24.77 -32.07
CA ASP A 413 4.75 -25.47 -31.01
C ASP A 413 3.98 -25.46 -29.69
N ASN A 414 2.70 -25.05 -29.68
CA ASN A 414 1.86 -24.99 -28.49
C ASN A 414 1.14 -26.32 -28.23
N PHE A 415 1.90 -27.39 -28.03
CA PHE A 415 1.36 -28.69 -27.60
C PHE A 415 1.34 -28.77 -26.08
N VAL A 416 0.18 -29.11 -25.51
CA VAL A 416 -0.06 -29.25 -24.07
C VAL A 416 -0.32 -30.70 -23.74
N ARG A 417 0.35 -31.18 -22.70
CA ARG A 417 0.11 -32.49 -22.15
C ARG A 417 -0.65 -32.35 -20.83
N TRP A 418 -1.84 -32.92 -20.79
CA TRP A 418 -2.60 -33.15 -19.57
C TRP A 418 -2.20 -34.52 -19.02
N GLY A 419 -1.28 -34.51 -18.07
CA GLY A 419 -0.68 -35.70 -17.47
C GLY A 419 -1.61 -36.39 -16.47
N ASN A 420 -1.87 -37.68 -16.73
CA ASN A 420 -2.68 -38.58 -15.90
C ASN A 420 -3.96 -37.95 -15.27
N PRO A 421 -4.90 -37.42 -16.08
CA PRO A 421 -6.17 -36.89 -15.58
C PRO A 421 -7.00 -38.02 -14.95
N ARG A 422 -7.40 -37.85 -13.68
CA ARG A 422 -8.06 -38.93 -12.91
C ARG A 422 -9.00 -38.41 -11.83
N LEU A 423 -9.92 -39.27 -11.40
CA LEU A 423 -10.77 -39.07 -10.23
C LEU A 423 -10.17 -39.77 -9.02
N THR A 424 -10.02 -39.06 -7.91
CA THR A 424 -9.41 -39.57 -6.67
C THR A 424 -10.25 -39.23 -5.43
N GLY A 425 -10.03 -39.92 -4.32
CA GLY A 425 -10.69 -39.63 -3.04
C GLY A 425 -11.99 -40.40 -2.80
N GLY A 426 -12.66 -40.09 -1.69
CA GLY A 426 -13.89 -40.75 -1.26
C GLY A 426 -13.70 -42.21 -0.85
N ASN A 427 -12.49 -42.61 -0.44
CA ASN A 427 -12.10 -43.99 -0.14
C ASN A 427 -12.34 -44.99 -1.29
N LYS A 428 -12.42 -44.49 -2.53
CA LYS A 428 -12.61 -45.28 -3.75
C LYS A 428 -11.28 -45.35 -4.53
N PRO A 429 -11.03 -46.41 -5.32
CA PRO A 429 -9.85 -46.47 -6.18
C PRO A 429 -9.85 -45.31 -7.18
N ASP A 430 -8.65 -44.84 -7.50
CA ASP A 430 -8.42 -43.86 -8.56
C ASP A 430 -8.97 -44.38 -9.88
N LEU A 431 -9.69 -43.52 -10.61
CA LEU A 431 -10.19 -43.82 -11.95
C LEU A 431 -9.54 -42.87 -12.96
N SER A 432 -8.79 -43.43 -13.91
CA SER A 432 -8.28 -42.65 -15.04
C SER A 432 -9.46 -42.16 -15.89
N LEU A 433 -9.40 -40.90 -16.33
CA LEU A 433 -10.41 -40.32 -17.22
C LEU A 433 -10.49 -41.04 -18.57
N ARG A 434 -9.40 -41.64 -18.99
CA ARG A 434 -9.36 -42.53 -20.16
C ARG A 434 -10.42 -43.63 -20.07
N ASP A 435 -10.64 -44.17 -18.88
CA ASP A 435 -11.44 -45.36 -18.68
C ASP A 435 -12.90 -45.01 -18.31
N ILE A 436 -13.20 -43.75 -17.99
CA ILE A 436 -14.52 -43.32 -17.50
C ILE A 436 -15.66 -43.59 -18.49
N PRO A 437 -15.57 -43.24 -19.79
CA PRO A 437 -16.66 -43.48 -20.72
C PRO A 437 -17.00 -44.98 -20.85
N GLY A 438 -16.00 -45.82 -21.11
CA GLY A 438 -16.21 -47.27 -21.24
C GLY A 438 -16.67 -47.93 -19.93
N LEU A 439 -16.20 -47.44 -18.78
CA LEU A 439 -16.66 -47.91 -17.47
C LEU A 439 -18.11 -47.53 -17.20
N ALA A 440 -18.53 -46.32 -17.59
CA ALA A 440 -19.91 -45.86 -17.44
C ALA A 440 -20.87 -46.75 -18.23
N ASP A 441 -20.53 -47.05 -19.49
CA ASP A 441 -21.33 -47.93 -20.36
C ASP A 441 -21.42 -49.35 -19.75
N ARG A 442 -20.28 -49.92 -19.33
CA ARG A 442 -20.27 -51.26 -18.75
C ARG A 442 -21.05 -51.37 -17.44
N LEU A 443 -21.02 -50.34 -16.61
CA LEU A 443 -21.80 -50.30 -15.36
C LEU A 443 -23.31 -50.22 -15.64
N ALA A 444 -23.72 -49.49 -16.68
CA ALA A 444 -25.12 -49.44 -17.10
C ALA A 444 -25.60 -50.82 -17.60
N ASP A 445 -24.77 -51.52 -18.39
CA ASP A 445 -25.09 -52.88 -18.86
C ASP A 445 -25.28 -53.87 -17.71
N LEU A 446 -24.34 -53.91 -16.76
CA LEU A 446 -24.40 -54.81 -15.60
C LEU A 446 -25.60 -54.52 -14.70
N GLN A 447 -25.93 -53.25 -14.53
CA GLN A 447 -27.10 -52.83 -13.78
C GLN A 447 -28.38 -53.34 -14.42
N SER A 448 -28.52 -53.20 -15.74
CA SER A 448 -29.68 -53.72 -16.48
C SER A 448 -29.76 -55.26 -16.40
N GLU A 449 -28.64 -55.95 -16.62
CA GLU A 449 -28.55 -57.41 -16.52
C GLU A 449 -28.93 -57.89 -15.11
N SER A 450 -28.39 -57.27 -14.06
CA SER A 450 -28.66 -57.69 -12.69
C SER A 450 -30.07 -57.36 -12.23
N LEU A 451 -30.67 -56.24 -12.66
CA LEU A 451 -32.07 -55.92 -12.34
C LEU A 451 -33.00 -56.98 -12.93
N SER A 452 -32.73 -57.49 -14.13
CA SER A 452 -33.50 -58.56 -14.78
C SER A 452 -33.46 -59.92 -14.04
N LEU A 453 -32.56 -60.06 -13.07
CA LEU A 453 -32.35 -61.28 -12.27
C LEU A 453 -32.83 -61.16 -10.82
N THR A 454 -33.48 -60.06 -10.44
CA THR A 454 -33.98 -59.76 -9.09
C THR A 454 -34.75 -60.92 -8.43
N SER A 455 -35.70 -61.55 -9.13
CA SER A 455 -36.47 -62.69 -8.60
C SER A 455 -35.59 -63.91 -8.31
N ARG A 456 -34.51 -64.12 -9.08
CA ARG A 456 -33.57 -65.23 -8.84
C ARG A 456 -32.68 -64.95 -7.64
N TYR A 457 -32.21 -63.71 -7.47
CA TYR A 457 -31.50 -63.29 -6.26
C TYR A 457 -32.32 -63.50 -4.99
N LEU A 458 -33.59 -63.09 -4.99
CA LEU A 458 -34.50 -63.31 -3.85
C LEU A 458 -34.72 -64.80 -3.54
N THR A 459 -34.81 -65.63 -4.58
CA THR A 459 -34.95 -67.09 -4.44
C THR A 459 -33.71 -67.70 -3.79
N ALA A 460 -32.52 -67.33 -4.26
CA ALA A 460 -31.25 -67.77 -3.70
C ALA A 460 -31.09 -67.33 -2.23
N VAL A 461 -31.46 -66.08 -1.92
CA VAL A 461 -31.47 -65.58 -0.53
C VAL A 461 -32.36 -66.44 0.37
N SER A 462 -33.58 -66.78 -0.07
CA SER A 462 -34.52 -67.58 0.73
C SER A 462 -33.93 -68.93 1.16
N LYS A 463 -33.15 -69.59 0.27
CA LYS A 463 -32.52 -70.89 0.51
C LYS A 463 -31.34 -70.82 1.49
N ILE A 464 -30.56 -69.73 1.48
CA ILE A 464 -29.48 -69.48 2.45
C ILE A 464 -30.05 -69.37 3.87
N VAL A 465 -31.18 -68.69 4.01
CA VAL A 465 -31.83 -68.45 5.31
C VAL A 465 -32.40 -69.75 5.89
N SER A 466 -32.87 -70.68 5.06
CA SER A 466 -33.45 -71.94 5.53
C SER A 466 -32.41 -73.03 5.82
N ASP A 467 -31.37 -73.16 4.97
CA ASP A 467 -30.53 -74.38 4.94
C ASP A 467 -29.05 -74.11 5.30
N GLN A 468 -28.66 -72.87 5.64
CA GLN A 468 -27.28 -72.45 5.95
C GLN A 468 -26.22 -72.89 4.92
N THR A 469 -26.61 -72.98 3.63
CA THR A 469 -25.71 -73.37 2.53
C THR A 469 -24.69 -72.27 2.21
N ASP A 470 -23.52 -72.66 1.71
CA ASP A 470 -22.45 -71.76 1.30
C ASP A 470 -22.83 -70.85 0.10
N LEU A 471 -22.34 -69.61 0.11
CA LEU A 471 -22.74 -68.54 -0.81
C LEU A 471 -22.29 -68.78 -2.25
N ASP A 472 -21.05 -69.25 -2.44
CA ASP A 472 -20.48 -69.49 -3.77
C ASP A 472 -21.18 -70.66 -4.46
N THR A 473 -21.58 -71.66 -3.66
CA THR A 473 -22.35 -72.81 -4.15
C THR A 473 -23.70 -72.38 -4.74
N LEU A 474 -24.41 -71.47 -4.05
CA LEU A 474 -25.73 -70.99 -4.50
C LEU A 474 -25.65 -69.98 -5.64
N ALA A 475 -24.64 -69.13 -5.65
CA ALA A 475 -24.38 -68.25 -6.79
C ALA A 475 -24.22 -69.07 -8.09
N ASN A 476 -23.50 -70.19 -8.03
CA ASN A 476 -23.34 -71.10 -9.17
C ASN A 476 -24.65 -71.85 -9.51
N GLU A 477 -25.37 -72.40 -8.52
CA GLU A 477 -26.65 -73.11 -8.73
C GLU A 477 -27.67 -72.22 -9.45
N TYR A 478 -27.81 -70.98 -8.99
CA TYR A 478 -28.76 -70.03 -9.55
C TYR A 478 -28.18 -69.17 -10.66
N LYS A 479 -26.94 -69.41 -11.13
CA LYS A 479 -26.19 -68.60 -12.11
C LYS A 479 -26.32 -67.09 -11.86
N LEU A 480 -25.96 -66.68 -10.65
CA LEU A 480 -25.99 -65.31 -10.15
C LEU A 480 -24.57 -64.81 -9.91
N ASP A 481 -24.38 -63.49 -9.90
CA ASP A 481 -23.12 -62.92 -9.45
C ASP A 481 -23.01 -63.06 -7.91
N PRO A 482 -21.97 -63.72 -7.38
CA PRO A 482 -21.84 -63.95 -5.94
C PRO A 482 -21.71 -62.65 -5.12
N GLU A 483 -21.13 -61.58 -5.66
CA GLU A 483 -21.01 -60.30 -4.94
C GLU A 483 -22.38 -59.59 -4.86
N ILE A 484 -23.15 -59.63 -5.93
CA ILE A 484 -24.50 -59.07 -5.94
C ILE A 484 -25.40 -59.89 -5.02
N LEU A 485 -25.30 -61.23 -5.04
CA LEU A 485 -26.02 -62.10 -4.12
C LEU A 485 -25.65 -61.83 -2.66
N SER A 486 -24.36 -61.60 -2.36
CA SER A 486 -23.91 -61.15 -1.04
C SER A 486 -24.53 -59.80 -0.65
N SER A 487 -24.62 -58.85 -1.59
CA SER A 487 -25.22 -57.54 -1.34
C SER A 487 -26.74 -57.64 -1.07
N TRP A 488 -27.42 -58.60 -1.70
CA TRP A 488 -28.81 -58.94 -1.39
C TRP A 488 -28.97 -59.54 0.01
N LEU A 489 -28.08 -60.43 0.44
CA LEU A 489 -28.08 -60.98 1.81
C LEU A 489 -27.83 -59.90 2.87
N ASP A 490 -26.91 -58.97 2.59
CA ASP A 490 -26.60 -57.83 3.47
C ASP A 490 -27.78 -56.87 3.58
N TYR A 491 -28.51 -56.65 2.48
CA TYR A 491 -29.71 -55.82 2.42
C TYR A 491 -30.89 -56.45 3.19
N ILE A 492 -31.00 -57.78 3.15
CA ILE A 492 -32.09 -58.56 3.79
C ILE A 492 -31.79 -58.95 5.25
N GLY A 493 -30.52 -58.99 5.66
CA GLY A 493 -30.11 -59.14 7.07
C GLY A 493 -30.12 -60.58 7.62
N ALA A 494 -29.94 -61.60 6.78
CA ALA A 494 -30.31 -62.99 7.12
C ALA A 494 -29.13 -64.02 7.14
N ALA A 495 -28.03 -63.73 7.83
CA ALA A 495 -26.80 -64.56 7.79
C ALA A 495 -26.36 -65.18 9.15
N PRO A 496 -25.66 -66.35 9.17
CA PRO A 496 -25.23 -67.04 10.41
C PRO A 496 -24.20 -66.30 11.29
N ARG A 497 -24.29 -66.48 12.62
CA ARG A 497 -23.74 -65.62 13.71
C ARG A 497 -22.45 -66.17 14.38
N ARG A 498 -21.45 -65.30 14.63
CA ARG A 498 -20.25 -65.52 15.49
C ARG A 498 -19.97 -64.28 16.39
N PRO A 499 -19.25 -64.41 17.52
CA PRO A 499 -18.84 -63.26 18.33
C PRO A 499 -17.80 -62.37 17.62
N VAL A 500 -17.82 -61.06 17.86
CA VAL A 500 -16.82 -60.14 17.32
C VAL A 500 -15.47 -60.30 18.04
N ILE A 501 -14.40 -60.39 17.24
CA ILE A 501 -13.01 -60.33 17.71
C ILE A 501 -12.56 -58.87 17.63
N ILE A 502 -12.04 -58.33 18.74
CA ILE A 502 -11.49 -56.97 18.81
C ILE A 502 -9.97 -57.09 18.74
N GLU A 503 -9.39 -56.55 17.68
CA GLU A 503 -7.95 -56.49 17.46
C GLU A 503 -7.39 -55.10 17.86
N GLY A 504 -6.06 -55.01 17.99
CA GLY A 504 -5.39 -53.72 18.24
C GLY A 504 -5.49 -53.17 19.67
N LEU A 505 -5.69 -54.05 20.67
CA LEU A 505 -5.73 -53.65 22.08
C LEU A 505 -4.46 -52.88 22.48
N LEU A 506 -4.64 -51.77 23.20
CA LEU A 506 -3.54 -51.00 23.77
C LEU A 506 -2.96 -51.77 24.98
N THR A 507 -1.71 -52.23 24.86
CA THR A 507 -1.09 -53.12 25.85
C THR A 507 -0.15 -52.42 26.84
N LYS A 508 0.29 -51.19 26.55
CA LYS A 508 1.22 -50.43 27.40
C LYS A 508 0.45 -49.55 28.37
N LYS A 509 0.78 -49.62 29.67
CA LYS A 509 0.22 -48.74 30.70
C LYS A 509 0.90 -47.37 30.66
N LEU A 510 0.09 -46.31 30.79
CA LEU A 510 0.53 -44.94 31.02
C LEU A 510 0.14 -44.58 32.46
N ILE A 511 1.12 -44.18 33.27
CA ILE A 511 0.94 -43.94 34.70
C ILE A 511 1.50 -42.56 35.01
N HIS A 512 0.83 -41.83 35.91
CA HIS A 512 1.29 -40.53 36.41
C HIS A 512 1.42 -39.43 35.33
N LEU A 513 0.50 -39.40 34.35
CA LEU A 513 0.57 -38.42 33.26
C LEU A 513 0.36 -36.99 33.77
N GLY A 514 1.15 -36.05 33.24
CA GLY A 514 1.15 -34.66 33.72
C GLY A 514 1.59 -34.49 35.18
N GLY A 515 2.27 -35.49 35.75
CA GLY A 515 2.70 -35.48 37.15
C GLY A 515 1.60 -35.81 38.16
N SER A 516 0.41 -36.24 37.72
CA SER A 516 -0.73 -36.54 38.59
C SER A 516 -0.91 -38.03 38.85
N GLU A 517 -1.01 -38.45 40.11
CA GLU A 517 -1.33 -39.84 40.47
C GLU A 517 -2.72 -40.32 40.02
N TYR A 518 -3.60 -39.39 39.69
CA TYR A 518 -4.98 -39.66 39.32
C TYR A 518 -5.21 -39.78 37.81
N VAL A 519 -4.22 -39.42 36.97
CA VAL A 519 -4.34 -39.46 35.51
C VAL A 519 -3.52 -40.61 34.96
N ASN A 520 -4.22 -41.67 34.54
CA ASN A 520 -3.62 -42.94 34.11
C ASN A 520 -4.35 -43.51 32.90
N GLY A 521 -3.74 -44.45 32.17
CA GLY A 521 -4.35 -45.00 30.96
C GLY A 521 -3.56 -46.09 30.26
N TRP A 522 -3.84 -46.27 28.97
CA TRP A 522 -3.19 -47.23 28.08
C TRP A 522 -2.82 -46.56 26.75
N GLY A 523 -1.68 -46.92 26.17
CA GLY A 523 -1.23 -46.44 24.87
C GLY A 523 0.25 -46.07 24.81
N LEU A 524 0.59 -45.16 23.90
CA LEU A 524 1.94 -44.61 23.77
C LEU A 524 2.03 -43.24 24.48
N PRO A 525 3.23 -42.82 24.94
CA PRO A 525 3.41 -41.52 25.60
C PRO A 525 3.03 -40.31 24.73
N GLU A 526 3.14 -40.44 23.41
CA GLU A 526 2.66 -39.43 22.46
C GLU A 526 1.24 -39.79 21.99
N THR A 527 1.12 -40.63 20.95
CA THR A 527 -0.16 -41.10 20.40
C THR A 527 0.01 -42.49 19.77
N PRO A 528 -1.02 -43.34 19.69
CA PRO A 528 -2.37 -43.19 20.24
C PRO A 528 -2.49 -43.53 21.75
N SER A 529 -3.48 -42.95 22.44
CA SER A 529 -3.73 -43.23 23.87
C SER A 529 -5.20 -43.10 24.31
N VAL A 530 -5.57 -43.86 25.35
CA VAL A 530 -6.81 -43.71 26.15
C VAL A 530 -6.40 -43.48 27.59
N ILE A 531 -6.84 -42.38 28.18
CA ILE A 531 -6.46 -41.96 29.52
C ILE A 531 -7.71 -41.58 30.30
N ALA A 532 -7.63 -41.65 31.63
CA ALA A 532 -8.73 -41.25 32.48
C ALA A 532 -8.23 -40.54 33.72
N ASN A 533 -9.02 -39.56 34.14
CA ASN A 533 -8.85 -38.83 35.37
C ASN A 533 -9.82 -39.39 36.43
N SER A 534 -9.27 -40.09 37.42
CA SER A 534 -10.04 -40.73 38.49
C SER A 534 -10.47 -39.76 39.61
N SER A 535 -9.96 -38.52 39.59
CA SER A 535 -10.18 -37.54 40.65
C SER A 535 -11.45 -36.70 40.44
N ASN A 536 -11.73 -35.84 41.44
CA ASN A 536 -12.77 -34.81 41.35
C ASN A 536 -12.22 -33.45 40.88
N SER A 537 -10.94 -33.38 40.49
CA SER A 537 -10.26 -32.14 40.05
C SER A 537 -9.90 -32.23 38.58
N GLU A 538 -9.75 -31.09 37.93
CA GLU A 538 -9.23 -30.99 36.56
C GLU A 538 -7.70 -31.13 36.56
N TYR A 539 -7.14 -31.82 35.57
CA TYR A 539 -5.69 -31.93 35.38
C TYR A 539 -5.28 -31.51 33.97
N ARG A 540 -4.17 -30.76 33.88
CA ARG A 540 -3.60 -30.34 32.60
C ARG A 540 -2.57 -31.35 32.12
N ILE A 541 -2.79 -31.89 30.93
CA ILE A 541 -1.97 -32.89 30.25
C ILE A 541 -1.92 -32.58 28.75
N PRO A 542 -0.94 -31.77 28.32
CA PRO A 542 -1.04 -30.81 27.20
C PRO A 542 -2.41 -30.10 26.97
N GLY A 543 -3.53 -30.82 26.94
CA GLY A 543 -4.92 -30.37 27.04
C GLY A 543 -5.50 -30.53 28.44
N ILE A 544 -6.83 -30.58 28.55
CA ILE A 544 -7.56 -30.56 29.83
C ILE A 544 -8.30 -31.89 30.07
N ALA A 545 -7.86 -32.65 31.07
CA ALA A 545 -8.57 -33.82 31.57
C ALA A 545 -9.59 -33.43 32.65
N ARG A 546 -10.89 -33.64 32.38
CA ARG A 546 -11.98 -33.21 33.27
C ARG A 546 -12.06 -34.11 34.51
N PRO A 547 -12.74 -33.70 35.60
CA PRO A 547 -13.03 -34.59 36.72
C PRO A 547 -13.80 -35.85 36.27
N ARG A 548 -13.45 -37.03 36.81
CA ARG A 548 -14.18 -38.30 36.59
C ARG A 548 -14.45 -38.62 35.11
N SER A 549 -13.41 -38.50 34.29
CA SER A 549 -13.53 -38.39 32.84
C SER A 549 -12.58 -39.35 32.12
N VAL A 550 -12.87 -39.62 30.85
CA VAL A 550 -12.00 -40.38 29.94
C VAL A 550 -11.67 -39.50 28.73
N GLU A 551 -10.39 -39.43 28.41
CA GLU A 551 -9.85 -38.72 27.25
C GLU A 551 -9.14 -39.68 26.31
N VAL A 552 -9.14 -39.37 25.02
CA VAL A 552 -8.45 -40.15 23.99
C VAL A 552 -7.66 -39.25 23.07
N HIS A 553 -6.55 -39.77 22.55
CA HIS A 553 -5.70 -39.05 21.61
C HIS A 553 -5.37 -39.93 20.38
N PRO A 554 -5.84 -39.56 19.18
CA PRO A 554 -5.53 -40.31 17.95
C PRO A 554 -4.12 -40.01 17.42
N SER A 555 -3.67 -40.75 16.41
CA SER A 555 -2.44 -40.47 15.63
C SER A 555 -2.80 -40.19 14.16
N PRO A 556 -1.89 -39.66 13.31
CA PRO A 556 -2.21 -39.26 11.93
C PRO A 556 -2.90 -40.34 11.08
N THR A 557 -2.62 -41.61 11.36
CA THR A 557 -3.10 -42.75 10.59
C THR A 557 -3.92 -43.74 11.40
N HIS A 558 -4.09 -43.53 12.72
CA HIS A 558 -4.84 -44.45 13.58
C HIS A 558 -5.89 -43.73 14.40
N PHE A 559 -7.09 -44.33 14.46
CA PHE A 559 -8.12 -43.94 15.41
C PHE A 559 -7.83 -44.54 16.78
N VAL A 560 -8.46 -43.99 17.82
CA VAL A 560 -8.55 -44.60 19.15
C VAL A 560 -10.01 -44.83 19.50
N ALA A 561 -10.31 -45.99 20.08
CA ALA A 561 -11.68 -46.35 20.43
C ALA A 561 -11.81 -46.89 21.86
N VAL A 562 -12.97 -46.57 22.45
CA VAL A 562 -13.52 -47.23 23.62
C VAL A 562 -14.68 -48.11 23.15
N GLY A 563 -14.50 -49.43 23.23
CA GLY A 563 -15.48 -50.42 22.80
C GLY A 563 -16.20 -51.09 23.96
N TRP A 564 -17.52 -51.17 23.88
CA TRP A 564 -18.38 -51.96 24.75
C TRP A 564 -18.79 -53.25 24.04
N LYS A 565 -18.38 -54.40 24.56
CA LYS A 565 -18.79 -55.71 24.07
C LYS A 565 -19.99 -56.21 24.87
N SER A 566 -21.09 -56.49 24.19
CA SER A 566 -22.37 -56.78 24.82
C SER A 566 -22.32 -58.08 25.63
N PRO A 567 -22.56 -58.03 26.95
CA PRO A 567 -22.72 -59.24 27.78
C PRO A 567 -24.14 -59.81 27.70
N THR A 568 -25.07 -59.14 27.02
CA THR A 568 -26.51 -59.44 27.00
C THR A 568 -27.07 -59.43 25.57
N SER A 569 -28.27 -59.97 25.38
CA SER A 569 -29.06 -59.77 24.15
C SER A 569 -30.34 -59.04 24.48
N GLY A 570 -30.66 -57.98 23.74
CA GLY A 570 -31.83 -57.16 23.99
C GLY A 570 -31.75 -55.79 23.31
N GLU A 571 -32.80 -54.99 23.49
CA GLU A 571 -32.84 -53.61 23.00
C GLU A 571 -32.13 -52.68 23.99
N LEU A 572 -31.28 -51.80 23.46
CA LEU A 572 -30.57 -50.75 24.18
C LEU A 572 -30.96 -49.36 23.67
N VAL A 573 -30.87 -48.38 24.54
CA VAL A 573 -30.76 -46.96 24.18
C VAL A 573 -29.30 -46.53 24.36
N ILE A 574 -28.71 -45.96 23.31
CA ILE A 574 -27.32 -45.54 23.24
C ILE A 574 -27.26 -44.03 23.05
N SER A 575 -26.41 -43.34 23.82
CA SER A 575 -26.07 -41.92 23.61
C SER A 575 -24.58 -41.69 23.84
N ALA A 576 -24.02 -40.66 23.21
CA ALA A 576 -22.61 -40.31 23.37
C ALA A 576 -22.39 -38.79 23.35
N LYS A 577 -21.37 -38.33 24.07
CA LYS A 577 -20.90 -36.94 24.07
C LYS A 577 -19.39 -36.91 23.82
N ILE A 578 -18.99 -35.99 22.96
CA ILE A 578 -17.62 -35.78 22.51
C ILE A 578 -17.31 -34.30 22.66
N ALA A 579 -16.16 -33.95 23.22
CA ALA A 579 -15.73 -32.56 23.31
C ALA A 579 -14.21 -32.45 23.17
N ASP A 580 -13.76 -31.39 22.51
CA ASP A 580 -12.34 -31.08 22.43
C ASP A 580 -11.78 -30.76 23.83
N ALA A 581 -10.59 -31.30 24.13
CA ALA A 581 -9.85 -31.00 25.35
C ALA A 581 -8.75 -29.93 25.15
N HIS A 582 -8.55 -29.42 23.93
CA HIS A 582 -7.64 -28.32 23.60
C HIS A 582 -8.34 -27.08 23.03
N VAL A 583 -8.94 -26.27 23.91
CA VAL A 583 -9.76 -25.10 23.51
C VAL A 583 -9.05 -24.02 22.65
N ASN A 584 -7.71 -23.98 22.59
CA ASN A 584 -6.94 -22.88 21.97
C ASN A 584 -6.00 -23.31 20.82
N CYS A 585 -5.90 -24.60 20.50
CA CYS A 585 -4.99 -25.08 19.44
C CYS A 585 -5.49 -26.36 18.79
N GLY A 586 -4.99 -26.67 17.59
CA GLY A 586 -5.45 -27.80 16.78
C GLY A 586 -6.55 -27.41 15.80
N ASN A 587 -7.06 -28.37 15.04
CA ASN A 587 -8.15 -28.20 14.08
C ASN A 587 -9.42 -28.99 14.44
N GLY A 588 -9.42 -29.60 15.64
CA GLY A 588 -10.44 -30.51 16.12
C GLY A 588 -10.36 -31.89 15.46
N GLY A 589 -11.28 -32.78 15.83
CA GLY A 589 -11.25 -34.18 15.42
C GLY A 589 -12.51 -34.66 14.72
N GLU A 590 -12.47 -35.92 14.31
CA GLU A 590 -13.58 -36.67 13.75
C GLU A 590 -14.00 -37.77 14.74
N TRP A 591 -15.30 -38.07 14.84
CA TRP A 591 -15.80 -39.07 15.77
C TRP A 591 -16.86 -39.98 15.13
N TRP A 592 -16.87 -41.25 15.53
CA TRP A 592 -17.83 -42.26 15.08
C TRP A 592 -18.36 -43.08 16.26
N VAL A 593 -19.65 -43.40 16.23
CA VAL A 593 -20.24 -44.47 17.05
C VAL A 593 -20.69 -45.58 16.10
N GLN A 594 -20.17 -46.80 16.30
CA GLN A 594 -20.38 -47.91 15.37
C GLN A 594 -20.84 -49.18 16.08
N HIS A 595 -21.78 -49.90 15.46
CA HIS A 595 -22.21 -51.24 15.85
C HIS A 595 -21.52 -52.28 14.99
N HIS A 596 -20.76 -53.16 15.64
CA HIS A 596 -20.02 -54.25 15.02
C HIS A 596 -20.66 -55.58 15.42
N THR A 597 -21.01 -56.35 14.41
CA THR A 597 -21.52 -57.72 14.49
C THR A 597 -20.54 -58.67 13.78
N SER A 598 -20.77 -59.98 13.78
CA SER A 598 -19.87 -60.96 13.12
C SER A 598 -19.60 -60.73 11.63
N ARG A 599 -20.46 -60.00 10.92
CA ARG A 599 -20.37 -59.80 9.47
C ARG A 599 -20.42 -58.35 9.04
N LYS A 600 -20.93 -57.48 9.90
CA LYS A 600 -21.26 -56.10 9.55
C LYS A 600 -20.76 -55.15 10.60
N LEU A 601 -20.13 -54.09 10.13
CA LEU A 601 -19.80 -52.90 10.88
C LEU A 601 -20.68 -51.77 10.34
N VAL A 602 -21.44 -51.12 11.22
CA VAL A 602 -22.41 -50.09 10.87
C VAL A 602 -22.11 -48.83 11.64
N ASN A 603 -22.21 -47.68 10.98
CA ASN A 603 -22.15 -46.39 11.64
C ASN A 603 -23.53 -45.96 12.16
N ILE A 604 -23.66 -45.74 13.46
CA ILE A 604 -24.90 -45.27 14.12
C ILE A 604 -24.82 -43.79 14.55
N GLY A 605 -23.61 -43.22 14.59
CA GLY A 605 -23.37 -41.79 14.79
C GLY A 605 -22.05 -41.35 14.17
N TYR A 606 -21.97 -40.13 13.65
CA TYR A 606 -20.72 -39.54 13.16
C TYR A 606 -20.81 -38.02 13.18
N GLY A 607 -19.66 -37.38 13.35
CA GLY A 607 -19.50 -35.97 13.07
C GLY A 607 -18.04 -35.53 13.14
N GLU A 608 -17.87 -34.24 12.91
CA GLU A 608 -16.62 -33.52 13.12
C GLU A 608 -16.86 -32.44 14.16
N TYR A 609 -15.82 -32.04 14.87
CA TYR A 609 -15.84 -30.83 15.70
C TYR A 609 -14.59 -29.99 15.41
N ASN A 610 -14.70 -28.68 15.61
CA ASN A 610 -13.58 -27.74 15.51
C ASN A 610 -12.89 -27.60 16.87
N THR A 611 -11.79 -26.86 16.91
CA THR A 611 -11.12 -26.42 18.15
C THR A 611 -12.10 -25.82 19.15
N GLY A 612 -12.09 -26.32 20.39
CA GLY A 612 -13.04 -25.97 21.46
C GLY A 612 -14.49 -26.42 21.25
N GLY A 613 -14.76 -27.18 20.18
CA GLY A 613 -16.09 -27.66 19.80
C GLY A 613 -16.50 -28.96 20.49
N SER A 614 -17.70 -29.44 20.15
CA SER A 614 -18.27 -30.69 20.67
C SER A 614 -19.10 -31.42 19.61
N GLY A 615 -19.39 -32.68 19.88
CA GLY A 615 -20.30 -33.53 19.11
C GLY A 615 -21.13 -34.42 20.02
N GLU A 616 -22.28 -34.87 19.54
CA GLU A 616 -23.14 -35.77 20.31
C GLU A 616 -23.87 -36.78 19.41
N LEU A 617 -24.09 -37.97 19.97
CA LEU A 617 -25.06 -38.94 19.46
C LEU A 617 -26.33 -38.81 20.31
N ASN A 618 -27.39 -38.32 19.69
CA ASN A 618 -28.73 -38.33 20.27
C ASN A 618 -29.18 -39.77 20.60
N PRO A 619 -30.02 -39.97 21.64
CA PRO A 619 -30.48 -41.29 22.05
C PRO A 619 -30.97 -42.16 20.88
N PHE A 620 -30.29 -43.27 20.66
CA PHE A 620 -30.50 -44.18 19.55
C PHE A 620 -30.88 -45.57 20.06
N LYS A 621 -32.01 -46.12 19.57
CA LYS A 621 -32.45 -47.47 19.94
C LYS A 621 -31.79 -48.51 19.03
N LEU A 622 -31.24 -49.56 19.61
CA LEU A 622 -30.57 -50.62 18.89
C LEU A 622 -30.76 -51.98 19.58
N ASN A 623 -31.10 -53.01 18.81
CA ASN A 623 -31.05 -54.39 19.28
C ASN A 623 -29.61 -54.92 19.16
N VAL A 624 -29.10 -55.48 20.25
CA VAL A 624 -27.79 -56.13 20.30
C VAL A 624 -27.92 -57.60 20.70
N ASN A 625 -26.94 -58.40 20.29
CA ASN A 625 -26.77 -59.77 20.76
C ASN A 625 -25.52 -59.89 21.64
N VAL A 626 -25.45 -60.95 22.46
CA VAL A 626 -24.23 -61.28 23.22
C VAL A 626 -23.04 -61.37 22.25
N GLY A 627 -21.99 -60.61 22.54
CA GLY A 627 -20.77 -60.58 21.75
C GLY A 627 -20.73 -59.56 20.60
N ASP A 628 -21.81 -58.81 20.35
CA ASP A 628 -21.77 -57.60 19.52
C ASP A 628 -20.93 -56.52 20.20
N VAL A 629 -20.37 -55.58 19.43
CA VAL A 629 -19.54 -54.50 19.95
C VAL A 629 -20.09 -53.15 19.52
N ILE A 630 -20.32 -52.25 20.48
CA ILE A 630 -20.57 -50.83 20.23
C ILE A 630 -19.26 -50.08 20.51
N ARG A 631 -18.72 -49.37 19.52
CA ARG A 631 -17.48 -48.60 19.70
C ARG A 631 -17.70 -47.12 19.47
N LEU A 632 -17.12 -46.30 20.35
CA LEU A 632 -16.91 -44.87 20.15
C LEU A 632 -15.45 -44.65 19.75
N ALA A 633 -15.22 -44.20 18.52
CA ALA A 633 -13.91 -44.01 17.91
C ALA A 633 -13.65 -42.54 17.59
N ILE A 634 -12.42 -42.07 17.85
CA ILE A 634 -11.96 -40.70 17.57
C ILE A 634 -10.74 -40.76 16.63
N GLY A 635 -10.71 -39.87 15.64
CA GLY A 635 -9.67 -39.82 14.60
C GLY A 635 -9.19 -38.41 14.25
N PRO A 636 -8.04 -38.31 13.55
CA PRO A 636 -7.43 -37.04 13.17
C PRO A 636 -8.20 -36.38 12.01
N ARG A 637 -8.50 -35.09 12.13
CA ARG A 637 -9.14 -34.37 11.03
C ARG A 637 -8.13 -33.93 9.99
N ASN A 638 -8.35 -34.27 8.72
CA ASN A 638 -7.40 -34.02 7.63
C ASN A 638 -5.98 -34.59 7.87
N GLY A 639 -5.84 -35.65 8.68
CA GLY A 639 -4.54 -36.21 9.07
C GLY A 639 -3.73 -35.36 10.06
N SER A 640 -4.28 -34.24 10.54
CA SER A 640 -3.75 -33.48 11.66
C SER A 640 -4.15 -34.16 12.97
N HIS A 641 -3.19 -34.30 13.87
CA HIS A 641 -3.35 -34.87 15.22
C HIS A 641 -2.77 -33.93 16.30
N ALA A 642 -2.33 -32.72 15.90
CA ALA A 642 -1.68 -31.78 16.78
C ALA A 642 -2.73 -31.07 17.64
N CYS A 643 -2.61 -31.16 18.97
CA CYS A 643 -3.60 -30.67 19.92
C CYS A 643 -4.98 -31.36 19.81
N ASP A 644 -5.06 -32.69 19.57
CA ASP A 644 -6.34 -33.39 19.36
C ASP A 644 -6.74 -34.34 20.51
N LEU A 645 -6.33 -34.03 21.75
CA LEU A 645 -6.88 -34.72 22.93
C LEU A 645 -8.40 -34.45 23.03
N THR A 646 -9.18 -35.52 23.20
CA THR A 646 -10.63 -35.49 23.10
C THR A 646 -11.29 -36.12 24.32
N HIS A 647 -12.24 -35.43 24.94
CA HIS A 647 -13.11 -35.99 25.97
C HIS A 647 -14.20 -36.87 25.33
N VAL A 648 -14.39 -38.08 25.85
CA VAL A 648 -15.37 -39.05 25.37
C VAL A 648 -16.24 -39.62 26.48
N ASP A 649 -17.54 -39.67 26.25
CA ASP A 649 -18.50 -40.33 27.14
C ASP A 649 -19.60 -41.03 26.32
N MET A 650 -19.99 -42.23 26.74
CA MET A 650 -21.03 -43.04 26.08
C MET A 650 -21.83 -43.81 27.12
N THR A 651 -23.15 -43.75 27.01
CA THR A 651 -24.11 -44.44 27.88
C THR A 651 -24.91 -45.45 27.07
N LEU A 652 -25.03 -46.68 27.60
CA LEU A 652 -25.86 -47.75 27.04
C LEU A 652 -26.83 -48.26 28.12
N THR A 653 -28.12 -48.21 27.85
CA THR A 653 -29.17 -48.57 28.81
C THR A 653 -30.11 -49.62 28.23
N GLU A 654 -30.30 -50.74 28.92
CA GLU A 654 -31.30 -51.76 28.54
C GLU A 654 -32.73 -51.23 28.69
N THR A 655 -33.58 -51.42 27.68
CA THR A 655 -34.99 -51.00 27.73
C THR A 655 -35.92 -52.06 28.35
N GLY A 656 -35.51 -53.34 28.31
CA GLY A 656 -36.22 -54.48 28.91
C GLY A 656 -35.30 -55.32 29.82
N GLY A 657 -35.87 -56.19 30.67
CA GLY A 657 -35.09 -57.04 31.57
C GLY A 657 -34.53 -56.31 32.80
N THR A 658 -33.25 -56.53 33.13
CA THR A 658 -32.54 -56.02 34.32
C THR A 658 -32.34 -54.50 34.33
N LYS A 659 -32.52 -53.82 33.20
CA LYS A 659 -32.34 -52.36 33.04
C LYS A 659 -30.94 -51.89 33.43
N ASN A 660 -29.92 -52.69 33.12
CA ASN A 660 -28.54 -52.32 33.40
C ASN A 660 -28.13 -51.08 32.59
N THR A 661 -27.18 -50.31 33.12
CA THR A 661 -26.63 -49.12 32.46
C THR A 661 -25.10 -49.16 32.49
N TRP A 662 -24.49 -49.11 31.32
CA TRP A 662 -23.04 -48.97 31.14
C TRP A 662 -22.73 -47.54 30.74
N ASP A 663 -21.69 -46.97 31.34
CA ASP A 663 -21.35 -45.54 31.22
C ASP A 663 -19.83 -45.40 31.28
N ILE A 664 -19.22 -44.83 30.24
CA ILE A 664 -17.75 -44.75 30.09
C ILE A 664 -17.13 -44.10 31.32
N SER A 665 -17.59 -42.89 31.67
CA SER A 665 -17.02 -42.11 32.77
C SER A 665 -17.12 -42.85 34.11
N LYS A 666 -18.27 -43.46 34.40
CA LYS A 666 -18.51 -44.18 35.67
C LYS A 666 -17.85 -45.55 35.73
N ASP A 667 -17.75 -46.27 34.62
CA ASP A 667 -17.17 -47.62 34.60
C ASP A 667 -15.64 -47.60 34.55
N ILE A 668 -15.07 -46.62 33.85
CA ILE A 668 -13.66 -46.63 33.47
C ILE A 668 -12.81 -45.69 34.34
N SER A 669 -13.27 -44.48 34.65
CA SER A 669 -12.38 -43.43 35.20
C SER A 669 -11.62 -43.82 36.47
N GLY A 670 -12.26 -44.54 37.40
CA GLY A 670 -11.64 -45.03 38.63
C GLY A 670 -10.93 -46.39 38.52
N ARG A 671 -11.06 -47.09 37.39
CA ARG A 671 -10.65 -48.50 37.21
C ARG A 671 -9.84 -48.75 35.94
N ILE A 672 -9.39 -47.71 35.26
CA ILE A 672 -8.75 -47.83 33.95
C ILE A 672 -7.53 -48.76 33.98
N LEU A 673 -6.80 -48.85 35.10
CA LEU A 673 -5.61 -49.69 35.24
C LEU A 673 -5.88 -51.17 35.61
N ASP A 674 -7.14 -51.55 35.90
CA ASP A 674 -7.53 -52.90 36.31
C ASP A 674 -7.33 -53.92 35.18
N GLY A 675 -7.39 -53.48 33.92
CA GLY A 675 -7.08 -54.32 32.76
C GLY A 675 -7.56 -53.73 31.44
N ASN A 676 -7.04 -54.29 30.34
CA ASN A 676 -7.55 -54.08 28.99
C ASN A 676 -7.53 -55.44 28.27
N PRO A 677 -8.67 -56.15 28.16
CA PRO A 677 -10.03 -55.64 28.39
C PRO A 677 -10.41 -55.53 29.87
N LEU A 678 -11.25 -54.53 30.17
CA LEU A 678 -11.75 -54.17 31.50
C LEU A 678 -13.10 -54.85 31.78
N LYS A 679 -13.28 -55.33 33.02
CA LYS A 679 -14.56 -55.87 33.51
C LYS A 679 -15.56 -54.74 33.75
N ASP A 680 -16.84 -54.97 33.52
CA ASP A 680 -17.86 -53.97 33.86
C ASP A 680 -18.09 -53.87 35.39
N ARG A 681 -19.02 -53.01 35.82
CA ARG A 681 -19.39 -52.88 37.24
C ARG A 681 -20.27 -54.04 37.76
N TYR A 682 -20.80 -54.86 36.87
CA TYR A 682 -21.71 -55.97 37.16
C TYR A 682 -20.99 -57.33 37.25
N GLY A 683 -19.67 -57.34 37.04
CA GLY A 683 -18.82 -58.54 37.15
C GLY A 683 -18.63 -59.30 35.85
N ASN A 684 -19.17 -58.81 34.72
CA ASN A 684 -18.96 -59.42 33.41
C ASN A 684 -17.51 -59.18 32.95
N SER A 685 -16.82 -60.25 32.59
CA SER A 685 -15.44 -60.18 32.09
C SER A 685 -15.38 -59.63 30.68
N ALA A 686 -14.36 -58.82 30.38
CA ALA A 686 -14.06 -58.31 29.05
C ALA A 686 -15.24 -57.59 28.37
N VAL A 687 -15.78 -56.56 29.03
CA VAL A 687 -16.86 -55.72 28.47
C VAL A 687 -16.26 -54.48 27.81
N TRP A 688 -15.40 -53.75 28.53
CA TRP A 688 -14.77 -52.54 28.03
C TRP A 688 -13.41 -52.84 27.40
N HIS A 689 -13.16 -52.30 26.22
CA HIS A 689 -11.93 -52.53 25.45
C HIS A 689 -11.35 -51.19 24.99
N PHE A 690 -10.05 -51.00 25.17
CA PHE A 690 -9.31 -49.82 24.69
C PHE A 690 -8.38 -50.25 23.56
N TYR A 691 -8.59 -49.73 22.36
CA TYR A 691 -7.83 -50.21 21.19
C TYR A 691 -7.67 -49.11 20.15
N SER A 692 -6.70 -49.33 19.26
CA SER A 692 -6.45 -48.49 18.10
C SER A 692 -6.47 -49.32 16.83
N GLY A 693 -6.84 -48.70 15.71
CA GLY A 693 -6.79 -49.32 14.39
C GLY A 693 -6.56 -48.26 13.32
N ASN A 694 -6.43 -48.68 12.05
CA ASN A 694 -6.20 -47.74 10.96
C ASN A 694 -7.43 -46.83 10.77
N ILE A 695 -7.20 -45.52 10.64
CA ILE A 695 -8.27 -44.53 10.44
C ILE A 695 -9.14 -44.86 9.22
N GLU A 696 -8.54 -45.47 8.20
CA GLU A 696 -9.25 -45.94 7.03
C GLU A 696 -10.36 -46.95 7.36
N ASP A 697 -10.20 -47.77 8.40
CA ASP A 697 -11.14 -48.83 8.77
C ASP A 697 -12.42 -48.30 9.42
N VAL A 698 -12.36 -47.10 10.04
CA VAL A 698 -13.56 -46.40 10.55
C VAL A 698 -14.16 -45.48 9.51
N ALA A 699 -13.34 -44.82 8.68
CA ALA A 699 -13.79 -43.88 7.64
C ALA A 699 -14.40 -44.56 6.40
N LYS A 700 -14.14 -45.85 6.16
CA LYS A 700 -14.72 -46.63 5.04
C LYS A 700 -16.13 -47.19 5.32
N VAL A 701 -16.64 -47.05 6.55
CA VAL A 701 -17.94 -47.62 6.92
C VAL A 701 -19.09 -46.75 6.38
N PRO A 702 -20.03 -47.29 5.57
CA PRO A 702 -21.10 -46.51 4.96
C PRO A 702 -22.01 -45.80 5.98
N HIS A 703 -22.32 -44.52 5.75
CA HIS A 703 -23.11 -43.66 6.65
C HIS A 703 -24.62 -43.93 6.64
N LYS A 704 -25.14 -44.73 5.70
CA LYS A 704 -26.54 -45.14 5.63
C LYS A 704 -26.58 -46.60 5.23
N VAL A 705 -27.09 -47.44 6.13
CA VAL A 705 -27.45 -48.80 5.76
C VAL A 705 -28.71 -48.72 4.90
N LEU A 706 -28.66 -49.26 3.69
CA LEU A 706 -29.86 -49.57 2.92
C LEU A 706 -30.67 -50.58 3.76
N GLN A 707 -31.72 -50.10 4.42
CA GLN A 707 -32.71 -50.96 5.07
C GLN A 707 -33.89 -51.12 4.13
N ALA A 708 -34.53 -52.29 4.14
CA ALA A 708 -35.76 -52.52 3.41
C ALA A 708 -36.82 -51.48 3.82
N PRO A 709 -37.36 -50.66 2.89
CA PRO A 709 -38.34 -49.63 3.23
C PRO A 709 -39.61 -50.24 3.80
N GLU A 710 -40.04 -49.78 4.97
CA GLU A 710 -41.24 -50.31 5.64
C GLU A 710 -42.49 -50.17 4.74
N GLY A 711 -43.27 -51.24 4.61
CA GLY A 711 -44.46 -51.28 3.76
C GLY A 711 -44.22 -51.55 2.27
N SER A 712 -42.96 -51.64 1.83
CA SER A 712 -42.59 -51.99 0.45
C SER A 712 -42.84 -53.46 0.11
N LEU A 713 -42.77 -53.78 -1.19
CA LEU A 713 -42.85 -55.16 -1.68
C LEU A 713 -41.77 -56.06 -1.06
N ILE A 714 -40.56 -55.56 -0.80
CA ILE A 714 -39.49 -56.38 -0.21
C ILE A 714 -39.76 -56.70 1.27
N THR A 715 -40.35 -55.79 2.04
CA THR A 715 -40.73 -56.08 3.44
C THR A 715 -41.90 -57.05 3.50
N LYS A 716 -42.89 -56.92 2.60
CA LYS A 716 -43.97 -57.91 2.46
C LYS A 716 -43.44 -59.29 2.10
N TRP A 717 -42.41 -59.33 1.25
CA TRP A 717 -41.72 -60.57 0.88
C TRP A 717 -40.91 -61.18 2.03
N LEU A 718 -40.37 -60.35 2.94
CA LEU A 718 -39.64 -60.79 4.13
C LEU A 718 -40.56 -61.40 5.18
N ASP A 719 -41.75 -60.81 5.39
CA ASP A 719 -42.71 -61.23 6.42
C ASP A 719 -43.57 -62.43 5.99
N GLU A 720 -43.60 -62.76 4.69
CA GLU A 720 -44.43 -63.83 4.13
C GLU A 720 -43.83 -65.23 4.40
N LYS A 721 -44.66 -66.11 4.97
CA LYS A 721 -44.27 -67.48 5.37
C LYS A 721 -44.67 -68.52 4.33
N ASP A 722 -45.65 -68.23 3.47
CA ASP A 722 -46.08 -69.12 2.39
C ASP A 722 -45.13 -69.03 1.19
N VAL A 723 -44.55 -70.18 0.80
CA VAL A 723 -43.56 -70.27 -0.29
C VAL A 723 -44.11 -69.81 -1.64
N THR A 724 -45.39 -70.08 -1.92
CA THR A 724 -46.04 -69.72 -3.19
C THR A 724 -46.28 -68.21 -3.26
N LYS A 725 -46.85 -67.63 -2.19
CA LYS A 725 -47.07 -66.17 -2.11
C LYS A 725 -45.76 -65.39 -2.13
N ARG A 726 -44.72 -65.94 -1.52
CA ARG A 726 -43.37 -65.35 -1.53
C ARG A 726 -42.76 -65.34 -2.94
N LYS A 727 -43.03 -66.36 -3.75
CA LYS A 727 -42.62 -66.40 -5.17
C LYS A 727 -43.35 -65.33 -6.00
N ASP A 728 -44.65 -65.13 -5.78
CA ASP A 728 -45.43 -64.09 -6.46
C ASP A 728 -44.95 -62.68 -6.09
N LEU A 729 -44.62 -62.44 -4.82
CA LEU A 729 -44.03 -61.19 -4.36
C LEU A 729 -42.66 -60.92 -5.00
N ALA A 730 -41.81 -61.95 -5.14
CA ALA A 730 -40.53 -61.82 -5.85
C ALA A 730 -40.71 -61.44 -7.34
N ALA A 731 -41.72 -62.01 -8.02
CA ALA A 731 -42.07 -61.65 -9.39
C ALA A 731 -42.59 -60.20 -9.52
N ARG A 732 -43.31 -59.70 -8.51
CA ARG A 732 -43.74 -58.28 -8.47
C ARG A 732 -42.58 -57.34 -8.24
N ILE A 733 -41.61 -57.72 -7.40
CA ILE A 733 -40.37 -56.93 -7.20
C ILE A 733 -39.52 -56.94 -8.49
N GLN A 734 -39.47 -58.06 -9.21
CA GLN A 734 -38.83 -58.14 -10.54
C GLN A 734 -39.50 -57.18 -11.54
N SER A 735 -40.83 -57.18 -11.62
CA SER A 735 -41.58 -56.28 -12.50
C SER A 735 -41.40 -54.79 -12.16
N LEU A 736 -41.19 -54.48 -10.88
CA LEU A 736 -40.76 -53.15 -10.42
C LEU A 736 -39.33 -52.83 -10.88
N ALA A 737 -38.39 -53.78 -10.75
CA ALA A 737 -36.98 -53.63 -11.17
C ALA A 737 -36.83 -53.42 -12.69
N ASP A 738 -37.64 -54.12 -13.49
CA ASP A 738 -37.65 -54.02 -14.96
C ASP A 738 -38.36 -52.75 -15.47
N GLY A 739 -38.98 -51.97 -14.57
CA GLY A 739 -39.73 -50.77 -14.93
C GLY A 739 -41.13 -51.04 -15.52
N ASN A 740 -41.59 -52.29 -15.50
CA ASN A 740 -42.94 -52.68 -15.93
C ASN A 740 -44.03 -52.20 -14.96
N ILE A 741 -43.66 -52.00 -13.68
CA ILE A 741 -44.49 -51.35 -12.65
C ILE A 741 -43.83 -50.01 -12.29
N LYS A 742 -44.57 -48.91 -12.42
CA LYS A 742 -44.11 -47.58 -12.00
C LYS A 742 -44.62 -47.29 -10.58
N PRO A 743 -43.74 -47.16 -9.58
CA PRO A 743 -44.16 -46.82 -8.23
C PRO A 743 -44.61 -45.35 -8.18
N GLN A 744 -45.50 -45.02 -7.24
CA GLN A 744 -45.80 -43.61 -6.98
C GLN A 744 -44.53 -42.91 -6.42
N PRO A 745 -44.22 -41.68 -6.83
CA PRO A 745 -43.08 -40.93 -6.30
C PRO A 745 -43.09 -40.90 -4.76
N ASN A 746 -41.91 -41.08 -4.14
CA ASN A 746 -41.72 -41.12 -2.68
C ASN A 746 -42.45 -42.26 -1.93
N SER A 747 -43.10 -43.20 -2.62
CA SER A 747 -43.66 -44.40 -1.97
C SER A 747 -42.57 -45.36 -1.47
N PRO A 748 -42.85 -46.26 -0.52
CA PRO A 748 -41.90 -47.31 -0.11
C PRO A 748 -41.36 -48.13 -1.30
N ASP A 749 -42.16 -48.33 -2.35
CA ASP A 749 -41.73 -49.04 -3.56
C ASP A 749 -40.87 -48.18 -4.50
N ALA A 750 -41.01 -46.85 -4.48
CA ALA A 750 -40.09 -45.95 -5.17
C ALA A 750 -38.72 -45.93 -4.48
N ILE A 751 -38.69 -45.91 -3.14
CA ILE A 751 -37.46 -46.04 -2.35
C ILE A 751 -36.84 -47.44 -2.57
N LEU A 752 -37.66 -48.49 -2.65
CA LEU A 752 -37.20 -49.84 -2.99
C LEU A 752 -36.53 -49.86 -4.36
N LEU A 753 -37.16 -49.27 -5.39
CA LEU A 753 -36.58 -49.19 -6.72
C LEU A 753 -35.20 -48.52 -6.70
N GLU A 754 -35.04 -47.40 -5.97
CA GLU A 754 -33.73 -46.77 -5.76
C GLU A 754 -32.71 -47.69 -5.06
N HIS A 755 -33.15 -48.48 -4.09
CA HIS A 755 -32.29 -49.46 -3.41
C HIS A 755 -31.86 -50.58 -4.36
N LEU A 756 -32.75 -51.07 -5.22
CA LEU A 756 -32.43 -52.09 -6.24
C LEU A 756 -31.34 -51.60 -7.20
N TYR A 757 -31.42 -50.35 -7.66
CA TYR A 757 -30.37 -49.74 -8.48
C TYR A 757 -29.01 -49.68 -7.76
N LYS A 758 -28.97 -49.61 -6.43
CA LYS A 758 -27.73 -49.60 -5.64
C LYS A 758 -27.17 -51.00 -5.38
N ILE A 759 -28.02 -52.00 -5.16
CA ILE A 759 -27.62 -53.40 -4.89
C ILE A 759 -27.00 -54.04 -6.14
N THR A 760 -27.44 -53.63 -7.32
CA THR A 760 -27.10 -54.25 -8.62
C THR A 760 -25.75 -53.84 -9.21
N ILE A 761 -24.99 -52.99 -8.52
CA ILE A 761 -23.67 -52.55 -8.96
C ILE A 761 -22.56 -53.34 -8.23
N PRO A 762 -21.72 -54.12 -8.94
CA PRO A 762 -20.62 -54.86 -8.31
C PRO A 762 -19.60 -53.95 -7.62
N LYS A 763 -18.97 -54.43 -6.54
CA LYS A 763 -17.96 -53.65 -5.78
C LYS A 763 -16.59 -53.65 -6.49
N ARG A 764 -16.35 -54.60 -7.41
CA ARG A 764 -15.06 -54.86 -8.10
C ARG A 764 -14.75 -53.99 -9.33
N LEU A 765 -14.77 -52.65 -9.20
CA LEU A 765 -14.46 -51.69 -10.29
C LEU A 765 -13.15 -52.00 -11.06
N LYS A 766 -12.08 -52.43 -10.37
CA LYS A 766 -10.77 -52.72 -11.01
C LYS A 766 -10.82 -53.86 -12.02
N SER A 767 -11.68 -54.86 -11.81
CA SER A 767 -11.82 -55.98 -12.74
C SER A 767 -12.59 -55.58 -14.00
N LEU A 768 -13.57 -54.68 -13.85
CA LEU A 768 -14.40 -54.17 -14.95
C LEU A 768 -13.59 -53.29 -15.91
N ILE A 769 -12.62 -52.52 -15.39
CA ILE A 769 -11.73 -51.70 -16.23
C ILE A 769 -10.96 -52.55 -17.26
N LYS A 770 -10.72 -53.85 -17.00
CA LYS A 770 -10.02 -54.72 -17.97
C LYS A 770 -10.88 -55.11 -19.18
N THR A 771 -12.20 -54.95 -19.10
CA THR A 771 -13.13 -55.40 -20.13
C THR A 771 -13.73 -54.26 -20.95
N ILE A 772 -13.30 -53.02 -20.72
CA ILE A 772 -13.86 -51.83 -21.38
C ILE A 772 -12.93 -51.33 -22.49
N LYS A 773 -13.50 -50.55 -23.40
CA LYS A 773 -12.72 -49.80 -24.40
C LYS A 773 -12.36 -48.42 -23.81
N PRO A 774 -11.06 -48.05 -23.78
CA PRO A 774 -10.63 -46.73 -23.32
C PRO A 774 -11.04 -45.63 -24.31
N ASP A 775 -11.13 -44.40 -23.83
CA ASP A 775 -11.35 -43.20 -24.64
C ASP A 775 -10.20 -43.03 -25.66
N PRO A 776 -10.49 -42.98 -26.97
CA PRO A 776 -9.47 -42.96 -28.02
C PRO A 776 -8.64 -41.67 -28.08
N ARG A 777 -9.03 -40.62 -27.34
CA ARG A 777 -8.29 -39.35 -27.26
C ARG A 777 -6.99 -39.46 -26.44
N PHE A 778 -6.90 -40.45 -25.55
CA PHE A 778 -5.73 -40.64 -24.67
C PHE A 778 -4.66 -41.53 -25.32
N GLY A 779 -3.41 -41.37 -24.91
CA GLY A 779 -2.29 -42.20 -25.37
C GLY A 779 -1.87 -41.97 -26.83
N LYS A 780 -2.37 -40.90 -27.46
CA LYS A 780 -2.03 -40.52 -28.83
C LYS A 780 -1.68 -39.05 -28.91
N HIS A 781 -0.60 -38.74 -29.60
CA HIS A 781 -0.28 -37.36 -29.97
C HIS A 781 -1.16 -36.92 -31.16
N PRO A 782 -1.56 -35.65 -31.26
CA PRO A 782 -2.22 -35.10 -32.46
C PRO A 782 -1.44 -35.26 -33.78
N LEU A 783 -0.14 -35.60 -33.70
CA LEU A 783 0.74 -35.86 -34.85
C LEU A 783 0.79 -37.35 -35.25
N GLY A 784 0.04 -38.21 -34.56
CA GLY A 784 -0.17 -39.62 -34.94
C GLY A 784 0.72 -40.65 -34.24
N HIS A 785 1.73 -40.24 -33.46
CA HIS A 785 2.56 -41.16 -32.68
C HIS A 785 1.96 -41.48 -31.30
N SER A 786 2.38 -42.61 -30.71
CA SER A 786 1.94 -43.07 -29.39
C SER A 786 2.63 -42.30 -28.28
N VAL A 787 1.90 -42.04 -27.19
CA VAL A 787 2.42 -41.42 -25.96
C VAL A 787 1.94 -42.21 -24.75
N GLU A 788 2.30 -41.77 -23.54
CA GLU A 788 1.85 -42.40 -22.30
C GLU A 788 0.33 -42.59 -22.29
N SER A 789 -0.09 -43.82 -22.01
CA SER A 789 -1.46 -44.24 -22.27
C SER A 789 -2.51 -43.53 -21.41
N SER A 790 -2.09 -42.88 -20.32
CA SER A 790 -2.93 -42.07 -19.41
C SER A 790 -2.96 -40.59 -19.76
N ASP A 791 -2.10 -40.14 -20.68
CA ASP A 791 -1.92 -38.73 -20.99
C ASP A 791 -2.82 -38.30 -22.15
N LEU A 792 -3.24 -37.05 -22.11
CA LEU A 792 -4.07 -36.42 -23.13
C LEU A 792 -3.31 -35.22 -23.69
N ILE A 793 -2.94 -35.30 -24.97
CA ILE A 793 -2.19 -34.23 -25.63
C ILE A 793 -3.10 -33.46 -26.58
N VAL A 794 -3.05 -32.14 -26.48
CA VAL A 794 -3.81 -31.23 -27.36
C VAL A 794 -2.93 -30.11 -27.88
N ARG A 795 -3.31 -29.55 -29.03
CA ARG A 795 -2.68 -28.35 -29.59
C ARG A 795 -3.51 -27.13 -29.20
N ALA A 796 -2.91 -26.15 -28.53
CA ALA A 796 -3.59 -24.90 -28.17
C ALA A 796 -3.85 -24.02 -29.42
N PRO A 797 -4.95 -23.22 -29.44
CA PRO A 797 -5.99 -23.16 -28.42
C PRO A 797 -6.95 -24.36 -28.50
N ASN A 798 -7.30 -24.94 -27.35
CA ASN A 798 -8.20 -26.08 -27.29
C ASN A 798 -9.01 -26.09 -25.99
N ILE A 799 -10.28 -26.51 -26.09
CA ILE A 799 -11.16 -26.76 -24.95
C ILE A 799 -11.67 -28.19 -25.06
N ILE A 800 -11.39 -29.00 -24.05
CA ILE A 800 -11.80 -30.39 -23.94
C ILE A 800 -12.96 -30.48 -22.95
N GLU A 801 -14.05 -31.08 -23.40
CA GLU A 801 -15.21 -31.39 -22.55
C GLU A 801 -15.09 -32.85 -22.08
N LEU A 802 -15.11 -33.04 -20.77
CA LEU A 802 -15.02 -34.35 -20.11
C LEU A 802 -16.32 -34.62 -19.37
N HIS A 803 -17.06 -35.62 -19.83
CA HIS A 803 -18.37 -35.98 -19.28
C HIS A 803 -18.18 -37.06 -18.22
N ILE A 804 -18.47 -36.71 -16.96
CA ILE A 804 -18.29 -37.57 -15.81
C ILE A 804 -19.66 -37.91 -15.22
N PRO A 805 -20.08 -39.18 -15.20
CA PRO A 805 -21.32 -39.57 -14.54
C PRO A 805 -21.31 -39.21 -13.05
N SER A 806 -22.39 -38.62 -12.53
CA SER A 806 -22.48 -38.20 -11.12
C SER A 806 -22.17 -39.34 -10.13
N LYS A 807 -22.57 -40.57 -10.43
CA LYS A 807 -22.26 -41.77 -9.62
C LYS A 807 -20.76 -42.07 -9.51
N LEU A 808 -19.97 -41.75 -10.56
CA LEU A 808 -18.52 -41.91 -10.56
C LEU A 808 -17.80 -40.69 -9.95
N ALA A 809 -18.40 -39.51 -10.03
CA ALA A 809 -17.90 -38.27 -9.43
C ALA A 809 -18.15 -38.18 -7.91
N GLU A 810 -19.20 -38.83 -7.40
CA GLU A 810 -19.64 -38.73 -6.00
C GLU A 810 -18.53 -39.05 -5.01
N GLY A 811 -18.23 -38.10 -4.12
CA GLY A 811 -17.19 -38.20 -3.10
C GLY A 811 -15.75 -38.11 -3.63
N ARG A 812 -15.56 -37.89 -4.94
CA ARG A 812 -14.26 -37.77 -5.59
C ARG A 812 -13.89 -36.32 -5.95
N LYS A 813 -12.61 -36.09 -6.14
CA LYS A 813 -12.04 -34.89 -6.75
C LYS A 813 -11.46 -35.25 -8.11
N PHE A 814 -11.50 -34.31 -9.05
CA PHE A 814 -10.76 -34.40 -10.29
C PHE A 814 -9.36 -33.85 -10.09
N VAL A 815 -8.33 -34.60 -10.49
CA VAL A 815 -6.93 -34.16 -10.43
C VAL A 815 -6.25 -34.35 -11.77
N VAL A 816 -5.43 -33.39 -12.17
CA VAL A 816 -4.65 -33.41 -13.40
C VAL A 816 -3.45 -32.49 -13.28
N SER A 817 -2.34 -32.83 -13.94
CA SER A 817 -1.20 -31.93 -14.14
C SER A 817 -1.18 -31.47 -15.59
N GLY A 818 -0.88 -30.20 -15.85
CA GLY A 818 -0.69 -29.70 -17.21
C GLY A 818 0.69 -29.09 -17.39
N ASP A 819 1.36 -29.48 -18.48
CA ASP A 819 2.64 -28.94 -18.91
C ASP A 819 2.74 -28.85 -20.44
N LEU A 820 3.82 -28.25 -20.94
CA LEU A 820 4.13 -28.30 -22.37
C LEU A 820 4.61 -29.69 -22.73
N GLU A 821 4.16 -30.17 -23.90
CA GLU A 821 4.57 -31.47 -24.41
C GLU A 821 6.11 -31.51 -24.58
N PRO A 822 6.80 -32.55 -24.06
CA PRO A 822 8.27 -32.56 -23.99
C PRO A 822 9.05 -32.59 -25.31
N GLU A 823 8.49 -32.87 -26.48
CA GLU A 823 9.25 -33.03 -27.73
C GLU A 823 8.93 -31.91 -28.74
N TYR A 824 7.65 -31.75 -29.07
CA TYR A 824 7.07 -30.79 -30.01
C TYR A 824 6.51 -29.55 -29.32
N GLY A 825 6.31 -29.58 -27.99
CA GLY A 825 5.79 -28.47 -27.19
C GLY A 825 6.84 -27.53 -26.58
N LYS A 826 8.13 -27.92 -26.60
CA LYS A 826 9.23 -27.25 -25.86
C LYS A 826 9.42 -25.76 -26.17
N ALA A 827 9.08 -25.31 -27.37
CA ALA A 827 9.23 -23.92 -27.80
C ALA A 827 7.96 -23.10 -27.60
N GLY A 828 6.85 -23.73 -27.19
CA GLY A 828 5.56 -23.09 -27.00
C GLY A 828 5.42 -22.28 -25.71
N SER A 829 4.32 -21.55 -25.61
CA SER A 829 3.85 -20.95 -24.36
C SER A 829 2.33 -20.96 -24.30
N VAL A 830 1.80 -21.41 -23.17
CA VAL A 830 0.36 -21.59 -22.99
C VAL A 830 -0.10 -21.12 -21.63
N GLN A 831 -1.38 -20.83 -21.51
CA GLN A 831 -2.05 -20.71 -20.23
C GLN A 831 -3.13 -21.78 -20.15
N ILE A 832 -3.12 -22.54 -19.06
CA ILE A 832 -4.01 -23.68 -18.89
C ILE A 832 -5.01 -23.44 -17.76
N SER A 833 -6.21 -24.00 -17.89
CA SER A 833 -7.25 -23.88 -16.87
C SER A 833 -8.12 -25.13 -16.81
N VAL A 834 -8.64 -25.39 -15.61
CA VAL A 834 -9.53 -26.51 -15.30
C VAL A 834 -10.70 -25.97 -14.49
N GLY A 835 -11.93 -26.30 -14.89
CA GLY A 835 -13.13 -25.81 -14.21
C GLY A 835 -14.42 -26.53 -14.60
N LEU A 836 -15.51 -26.15 -13.93
CA LEU A 836 -16.88 -26.60 -14.23
C LEU A 836 -17.63 -25.65 -15.16
N GLU A 837 -17.08 -24.45 -15.37
CA GLU A 837 -17.60 -23.45 -16.31
C GLU A 837 -16.77 -23.47 -17.58
N LYS A 838 -17.45 -23.26 -18.72
CA LYS A 838 -16.79 -23.23 -20.03
C LYS A 838 -15.91 -21.96 -20.13
N PRO A 839 -14.58 -22.10 -20.27
CA PRO A 839 -13.69 -20.95 -20.34
C PRO A 839 -13.80 -20.22 -21.68
N SER A 840 -13.46 -18.93 -21.69
CA SER A 840 -13.37 -18.14 -22.93
C SER A 840 -12.03 -18.42 -23.64
N PRO A 841 -12.03 -18.75 -24.94
CA PRO A 841 -10.80 -19.02 -25.68
C PRO A 841 -9.97 -17.76 -25.91
N ASN A 842 -8.64 -17.91 -26.00
CA ASN A 842 -7.68 -16.89 -26.46
C ASN A 842 -7.55 -15.61 -25.62
N GLN A 843 -7.98 -15.60 -24.36
CA GLN A 843 -7.72 -14.48 -23.45
C GLN A 843 -6.78 -14.88 -22.33
N LEU A 844 -5.70 -14.09 -22.14
CA LEU A 844 -4.82 -14.26 -20.99
C LEU A 844 -5.53 -13.84 -19.70
N SER A 845 -5.41 -14.67 -18.67
CA SER A 845 -5.94 -14.46 -17.34
C SER A 845 -4.84 -14.00 -16.37
N PRO A 846 -5.05 -12.92 -15.60
CA PRO A 846 -4.12 -12.49 -14.56
C PRO A 846 -4.03 -13.48 -13.37
N ASN A 847 -4.96 -14.42 -13.27
CA ASN A 847 -5.02 -15.37 -12.15
C ASN A 847 -4.30 -16.70 -12.40
N ARG A 848 -3.69 -16.88 -13.58
CA ARG A 848 -3.09 -18.14 -14.00
C ARG A 848 -1.67 -17.90 -14.53
N PRO A 849 -0.67 -18.70 -14.11
CA PRO A 849 0.67 -18.57 -14.66
C PRO A 849 0.70 -18.90 -16.16
N ILE A 850 1.75 -18.45 -16.83
CA ILE A 850 2.07 -18.87 -18.19
C ILE A 850 3.00 -20.08 -18.10
N ILE A 851 2.67 -21.16 -18.79
CA ILE A 851 3.47 -22.37 -18.84
C ILE A 851 4.51 -22.26 -19.96
N THR A 852 5.78 -22.39 -19.59
CA THR A 852 6.93 -22.33 -20.51
C THR A 852 7.99 -23.33 -20.09
N THR A 853 8.81 -23.80 -21.05
CA THR A 853 10.02 -24.55 -20.71
C THR A 853 11.03 -23.64 -20.01
N PRO A 854 11.55 -24.01 -18.81
CA PRO A 854 12.50 -23.18 -18.07
C PRO A 854 13.75 -22.83 -18.87
N ASN A 855 14.20 -21.58 -18.78
CA ASN A 855 15.36 -21.01 -19.45
C ASN A 855 15.30 -21.00 -21.00
N SER A 856 14.12 -21.30 -21.59
CA SER A 856 13.92 -21.24 -23.03
C SER A 856 13.91 -19.80 -23.56
N ASP A 857 14.17 -19.62 -24.85
CA ASP A 857 14.05 -18.31 -25.49
C ASP A 857 12.61 -17.81 -25.53
N THR A 858 11.63 -18.72 -25.51
CA THR A 858 10.22 -18.35 -25.34
C THR A 858 9.97 -17.79 -23.95
N GLU A 859 10.45 -18.42 -22.86
CA GLU A 859 10.30 -17.87 -21.51
C GLU A 859 10.93 -16.48 -21.39
N LYS A 860 12.14 -16.28 -21.92
CA LYS A 860 12.81 -14.97 -21.90
C LYS A 860 11.98 -13.90 -22.64
N ARG A 861 11.39 -14.24 -23.79
CA ARG A 861 10.49 -13.34 -24.54
C ARG A 861 9.23 -13.01 -23.74
N ILE A 862 8.61 -13.99 -23.08
CA ILE A 862 7.45 -13.76 -22.20
C ILE A 862 7.83 -12.85 -21.05
N ILE A 863 8.93 -13.11 -20.35
CA ILE A 863 9.41 -12.27 -19.25
C ILE A 863 9.67 -10.84 -19.74
N SER A 864 10.28 -10.66 -20.92
CA SER A 864 10.47 -9.34 -21.54
C SER A 864 9.11 -8.65 -21.78
N SER A 865 8.14 -9.35 -22.36
CA SER A 865 6.79 -8.83 -22.58
C SER A 865 6.08 -8.43 -21.28
N LEU A 866 6.25 -9.19 -20.20
CA LEU A 866 5.68 -8.86 -18.88
C LEU A 866 6.39 -7.63 -18.28
N ASN A 867 7.70 -7.50 -18.50
CA ASN A 867 8.47 -6.35 -18.06
C ASN A 867 8.09 -5.08 -18.81
N ASP A 868 7.76 -5.16 -20.11
CA ASP A 868 7.21 -4.02 -20.86
C ASP A 868 5.93 -3.47 -20.21
N PHE A 869 5.03 -4.37 -19.79
CA PHE A 869 3.85 -3.99 -19.02
C PHE A 869 4.23 -3.35 -17.69
N ARG A 870 5.11 -3.97 -16.90
CA ARG A 870 5.59 -3.44 -15.61
C ARG A 870 6.21 -2.05 -15.74
N ASN A 871 6.94 -1.80 -16.82
CA ASN A 871 7.64 -0.56 -17.05
C ASN A 871 6.69 0.60 -17.35
N LEU A 872 5.57 0.36 -18.02
CA LEU A 872 4.57 1.40 -18.36
C LEU A 872 3.42 1.49 -17.35
N PHE A 873 3.06 0.36 -16.73
CA PHE A 873 1.98 0.24 -15.74
C PHE A 873 2.50 -0.35 -14.42
N PRO A 874 3.49 0.31 -13.79
CA PRO A 874 3.97 -0.11 -12.47
C PRO A 874 2.84 -0.03 -11.45
N ALA A 875 2.89 -0.90 -10.45
CA ALA A 875 1.88 -0.97 -9.41
C ALA A 875 1.92 0.22 -8.43
N SER A 876 3.08 0.86 -8.31
CA SER A 876 3.33 2.15 -7.66
C SER A 876 4.53 2.82 -8.35
N ILE A 877 4.61 4.15 -8.32
CA ILE A 877 5.74 4.91 -8.90
C ILE A 877 6.63 5.55 -7.84
N CYS A 878 6.16 5.63 -6.59
CA CYS A 878 6.96 6.06 -5.45
C CYS A 878 6.52 5.41 -4.13
N TYR A 879 7.39 5.41 -3.12
CA TYR A 879 7.05 5.08 -1.73
C TYR A 879 6.87 6.36 -0.88
N PRO A 880 5.64 6.83 -0.62
CA PRO A 880 5.42 8.14 0.00
C PRO A 880 5.55 8.15 1.53
N GLN A 881 5.65 7.01 2.19
CA GLN A 881 5.85 6.98 3.65
C GLN A 881 7.24 7.52 4.02
N ILE A 882 8.27 7.26 3.20
CA ILE A 882 9.67 7.67 3.41
C ILE A 882 10.30 7.02 4.66
N VAL A 883 9.69 7.14 5.83
CA VAL A 883 10.11 6.49 7.07
C VAL A 883 9.49 5.08 7.12
N PRO A 884 10.30 4.01 7.27
CA PRO A 884 9.79 2.64 7.40
C PRO A 884 8.97 2.39 8.67
N VAL A 885 8.20 1.29 8.69
CA VAL A 885 7.19 0.99 9.73
C VAL A 885 7.81 0.58 11.08
N ASP A 886 9.07 0.13 11.10
CA ASP A 886 9.75 -0.38 12.30
C ASP A 886 11.11 0.32 12.47
N GLU A 887 11.12 1.45 13.19
CA GLU A 887 12.33 2.25 13.43
C GLU A 887 13.30 1.61 14.44
N VAL A 888 12.84 0.65 15.25
CA VAL A 888 13.63 0.05 16.35
C VAL A 888 14.52 -1.07 15.84
N VAL A 889 14.10 -1.73 14.75
CA VAL A 889 14.73 -2.93 14.22
C VAL A 889 14.96 -2.76 12.72
N THR A 890 15.43 -1.58 12.27
CA THR A 890 15.76 -1.31 10.87
C THR A 890 17.11 -0.65 10.68
N MET A 891 17.76 -0.99 9.56
CA MET A 891 18.99 -0.34 9.10
C MET A 891 18.71 0.85 8.18
N SER A 892 17.48 1.04 7.69
CA SER A 892 17.13 2.16 6.80
C SER A 892 16.24 3.15 7.53
N LEU A 893 16.76 4.34 7.85
CA LEU A 893 15.98 5.37 8.54
C LEU A 893 15.02 6.10 7.59
N TYR A 894 15.47 6.30 6.34
CA TYR A 894 14.64 6.82 5.25
C TYR A 894 14.80 5.94 4.01
N PHE A 895 13.69 5.59 3.40
CA PHE A 895 13.62 4.66 2.29
C PHE A 895 13.20 5.38 1.00
N ARG A 896 14.12 5.42 0.04
CA ARG A 896 13.94 6.08 -1.24
C ARG A 896 13.65 5.05 -2.33
N GLU A 897 12.42 5.08 -2.86
CA GLU A 897 12.01 4.28 -4.01
C GLU A 897 11.18 5.17 -4.93
N ASP A 898 11.85 5.91 -5.82
CA ASP A 898 11.24 6.89 -6.72
C ASP A 898 11.79 6.83 -8.16
N GLU A 899 12.60 5.83 -8.51
CA GLU A 899 13.15 5.64 -9.86
C GLU A 899 12.06 5.67 -10.92
N THR A 900 10.96 4.97 -10.66
CA THR A 900 9.88 4.83 -11.64
C THR A 900 9.14 6.15 -11.84
N LEU A 901 8.95 6.94 -10.77
CA LEU A 901 8.48 8.32 -10.85
C LEU A 901 9.43 9.17 -11.72
N GLN A 902 10.74 9.12 -11.46
CA GLN A 902 11.74 9.86 -12.25
C GLN A 902 11.71 9.47 -13.73
N ARG A 903 11.61 8.17 -14.01
CA ARG A 903 11.61 7.62 -15.37
C ARG A 903 10.36 7.97 -16.15
N LEU A 904 9.17 7.88 -15.53
CA LEU A 904 7.89 8.06 -16.23
C LEU A 904 7.37 9.50 -16.21
N MET A 905 7.56 10.24 -15.10
CA MET A 905 6.88 11.52 -14.88
C MET A 905 7.81 12.73 -14.99
N LEU A 906 9.05 12.62 -14.50
CA LEU A 906 9.88 13.81 -14.28
C LEU A 906 10.75 14.18 -15.49
N ASN A 907 10.89 15.48 -15.74
CA ASN A 907 11.95 16.05 -16.58
C ASN A 907 13.27 16.22 -15.81
N ASP A 908 14.38 16.55 -16.50
CA ASP A 908 15.70 16.60 -15.85
C ASP A 908 15.85 17.69 -14.77
N PRO A 909 15.25 18.89 -14.89
CA PRO A 909 15.15 19.82 -13.76
C PRO A 909 14.44 19.22 -12.53
N GLN A 910 13.27 18.60 -12.72
CA GLN A 910 12.49 17.99 -11.65
C GLN A 910 13.21 16.83 -10.97
N LYS A 911 13.93 15.99 -11.74
CA LYS A 911 14.78 14.93 -11.18
C LYS A 911 15.85 15.50 -10.27
N ARG A 912 16.57 16.53 -10.73
CA ARG A 912 17.62 17.20 -9.93
C ARG A 912 17.06 17.83 -8.66
N GLU A 913 15.85 18.39 -8.70
CA GLU A 913 15.17 18.91 -7.52
C GLU A 913 14.86 17.81 -6.52
N LEU A 914 14.26 16.70 -6.96
CA LEU A 914 13.99 15.56 -6.10
C LEU A 914 15.27 14.94 -5.52
N ASP A 915 16.30 14.76 -6.34
CA ASP A 915 17.63 14.30 -5.91
C ASP A 915 18.22 15.23 -4.85
N HIS A 916 18.12 16.55 -5.05
CA HIS A 916 18.59 17.54 -4.10
C HIS A 916 17.83 17.46 -2.76
N LEU A 917 16.51 17.31 -2.78
CA LEU A 917 15.71 17.17 -1.54
C LEU A 917 16.14 15.93 -0.73
N TRP A 918 16.35 14.80 -1.41
CA TRP A 918 16.82 13.57 -0.77
C TRP A 918 18.26 13.68 -0.26
N ASP A 919 19.15 14.24 -1.07
CA ASP A 919 20.54 14.45 -0.70
C ASP A 919 20.67 15.37 0.52
N GLU A 920 19.86 16.43 0.57
CA GLU A 920 19.79 17.32 1.72
C GLU A 920 19.24 16.61 2.97
N LEU A 921 18.20 15.78 2.83
CA LEU A 921 17.66 14.99 3.93
C LEU A 921 18.72 14.06 4.53
N PHE A 922 19.42 13.29 3.69
CA PHE A 922 20.48 12.38 4.13
C PHE A 922 21.67 13.13 4.75
N TYR A 923 22.01 14.30 4.21
CA TYR A 923 23.11 15.12 4.70
C TYR A 923 22.81 15.69 6.09
N ILE A 924 21.65 16.34 6.26
CA ILE A 924 21.24 16.96 7.54
C ILE A 924 21.10 15.91 8.63
N THR A 925 20.50 14.76 8.31
CA THR A 925 20.26 13.68 9.26
C THR A 925 21.50 12.82 9.53
N LYS A 926 22.59 13.04 8.77
CA LYS A 926 23.83 12.25 8.81
C LYS A 926 23.57 10.76 8.73
N GLU A 927 22.62 10.38 7.87
CA GLU A 927 22.03 9.05 7.84
C GLU A 927 23.07 7.92 7.66
N PRO A 928 24.09 8.04 6.78
CA PRO A 928 25.12 7.01 6.65
C PRO A 928 25.85 6.69 7.96
N LEU A 929 26.11 7.70 8.80
CA LEU A 929 26.76 7.50 10.10
C LEU A 929 25.81 6.80 11.10
N LYS A 930 24.52 7.12 11.04
CA LYS A 930 23.51 6.45 11.89
C LYS A 930 23.29 5.00 11.47
N LYS A 931 23.39 4.68 10.17
CA LYS A 931 23.34 3.30 9.67
C LYS A 931 24.48 2.45 10.23
N GLU A 932 25.67 3.01 10.38
CA GLU A 932 26.81 2.32 11.02
C GLU A 932 26.49 1.96 12.47
N ILE A 933 26.02 2.93 13.27
CA ILE A 933 25.63 2.71 14.67
C ILE A 933 24.52 1.66 14.77
N ALA A 934 23.49 1.77 13.93
CA ALA A 934 22.40 0.81 13.88
C ALA A 934 22.90 -0.59 13.51
N TYR A 935 23.80 -0.72 12.54
CA TYR A 935 24.41 -1.98 12.15
C TYR A 935 25.18 -2.62 13.32
N GLU A 936 25.98 -1.86 14.07
CA GLU A 936 26.71 -2.37 15.23
C GLU A 936 25.77 -2.87 16.33
N GLN A 937 24.76 -2.07 16.68
CA GLN A 937 23.74 -2.48 17.66
C GLN A 937 23.02 -3.75 17.23
N ILE A 938 22.59 -3.82 15.98
CA ILE A 938 21.89 -4.98 15.41
C ILE A 938 22.77 -6.25 15.45
N VAL A 939 24.06 -6.12 15.14
CA VAL A 939 25.01 -7.24 15.22
C VAL A 939 25.18 -7.69 16.67
N GLU A 940 25.37 -6.76 17.62
CA GLU A 940 25.50 -7.07 19.04
C GLU A 940 24.26 -7.80 19.59
N PHE A 941 23.06 -7.30 19.32
CA PHE A 941 21.82 -7.98 19.71
C PHE A 941 21.70 -9.36 19.06
N SER A 942 22.01 -9.48 17.77
CA SER A 942 21.88 -10.75 17.05
C SER A 942 22.88 -11.81 17.52
N THR A 943 24.04 -11.42 18.06
CA THR A 943 24.98 -12.38 18.65
C THR A 943 24.43 -13.11 19.88
N GLN A 944 23.43 -12.53 20.57
CA GLN A 944 22.83 -13.11 21.77
C GLN A 944 21.69 -14.09 21.44
N ASP A 945 20.81 -13.73 20.50
CA ASP A 945 19.58 -14.49 20.21
C ASP A 945 19.66 -15.36 18.94
N ARG A 946 20.36 -14.89 17.90
CA ARG A 946 20.36 -15.47 16.54
C ARG A 946 21.73 -15.29 15.83
N PRO A 947 22.77 -16.03 16.26
CA PRO A 947 24.12 -15.88 15.71
C PRO A 947 24.23 -16.21 14.20
N ASP A 948 23.25 -16.92 13.65
CA ASP A 948 23.14 -17.21 12.21
C ASP A 948 22.87 -15.95 11.36
N LEU A 949 22.19 -14.93 11.93
CA LEU A 949 21.93 -13.67 11.24
C LEU A 949 23.19 -12.82 11.05
N VAL A 950 24.13 -12.88 12.00
CA VAL A 950 25.42 -12.17 11.92
C VAL A 950 26.25 -12.66 10.72
N ILE A 951 26.21 -13.96 10.44
CA ILE A 951 26.88 -14.55 9.27
C ILE A 951 26.25 -14.05 7.97
N ALA A 952 24.92 -13.89 7.94
CA ALA A 952 24.19 -13.40 6.78
C ALA A 952 24.52 -11.94 6.43
N TRP A 953 24.83 -11.09 7.42
CA TRP A 953 25.08 -9.65 7.19
C TRP A 953 26.54 -9.25 7.07
N LYS A 954 27.48 -10.15 7.38
CA LYS A 954 28.92 -9.92 7.21
C LYS A 954 29.30 -9.34 5.83
N PRO A 955 28.67 -9.74 4.70
CA PRO A 955 28.94 -9.15 3.39
C PRO A 955 28.50 -7.68 3.24
N TYR A 956 27.56 -7.19 4.05
CA TYR A 956 27.06 -5.81 3.98
C TYR A 956 28.03 -4.80 4.61
N LYS A 957 28.76 -5.20 5.66
CA LYS A 957 29.69 -4.31 6.39
C LYS A 957 30.67 -3.56 5.46
N PRO A 958 31.39 -4.20 4.51
CA PRO A 958 32.31 -3.48 3.64
C PRO A 958 31.63 -2.41 2.76
N ILE A 959 30.39 -2.64 2.32
CA ILE A 959 29.61 -1.68 1.53
C ILE A 959 29.26 -0.47 2.39
N LEU A 960 28.71 -0.72 3.58
CA LEU A 960 28.36 0.33 4.54
C LEU A 960 29.58 1.17 4.94
N MET A 961 30.71 0.54 5.27
CA MET A 961 31.94 1.25 5.64
C MET A 961 32.46 2.15 4.50
N LYS A 962 32.28 1.72 3.23
CA LYS A 962 32.64 2.54 2.07
C LYS A 962 31.72 3.75 1.94
N GLU A 963 30.41 3.58 2.17
CA GLU A 963 29.43 4.69 2.17
C GLU A 963 29.71 5.68 3.30
N VAL A 964 29.97 5.20 4.51
CA VAL A 964 30.36 5.99 5.69
C VAL A 964 31.64 6.79 5.41
N ALA A 965 32.69 6.14 4.88
CA ALA A 965 33.94 6.80 4.55
C ALA A 965 33.77 7.88 3.47
N ALA A 966 32.96 7.61 2.43
CA ALA A 966 32.64 8.60 1.41
C ALA A 966 31.87 9.79 1.98
N PHE A 967 30.93 9.54 2.89
CA PHE A 967 30.18 10.60 3.56
C PHE A 967 31.07 11.46 4.48
N HIS A 968 31.99 10.84 5.23
CA HIS A 968 32.98 11.57 6.01
C HIS A 968 33.89 12.46 5.14
N ALA A 969 34.40 11.92 4.02
CA ALA A 969 35.22 12.70 3.09
C ALA A 969 34.44 13.90 2.53
N ARG A 970 33.16 13.69 2.20
CA ARG A 970 32.27 14.76 1.75
C ARG A 970 32.04 15.84 2.80
N LEU A 971 31.77 15.48 4.06
CA LEU A 971 31.61 16.44 5.15
C LEU A 971 32.84 17.34 5.30
N LEU A 972 34.05 16.77 5.13
CA LEU A 972 35.31 17.53 5.16
C LEU A 972 35.47 18.44 3.94
N GLU A 973 35.12 17.97 2.74
CA GLU A 973 35.17 18.76 1.50
C GLU A 973 34.22 19.96 1.56
N ASP A 974 33.02 19.76 2.11
CA ASP A 974 31.99 20.78 2.21
C ASP A 974 32.31 21.83 3.29
N GLU A 975 33.20 21.58 4.26
CA GLU A 975 33.57 22.57 5.29
C GLU A 975 34.03 23.90 4.69
N GLN A 976 34.90 23.83 3.67
CA GLN A 976 35.41 25.03 3.01
C GLN A 976 34.31 25.74 2.22
N ARG A 977 33.42 24.98 1.56
CA ARG A 977 32.29 25.54 0.80
C ARG A 977 31.29 26.25 1.71
N HIS A 978 30.99 25.68 2.89
CA HIS A 978 30.15 26.35 3.87
C HIS A 978 30.77 27.65 4.36
N LEU A 979 32.10 27.67 4.63
CA LEU A 979 32.78 28.89 5.02
C LEU A 979 32.71 29.96 3.93
N ASP A 980 32.95 29.58 2.67
CA ASP A 980 32.86 30.50 1.54
C ASP A 980 31.43 31.05 1.37
N ALA A 981 30.40 30.20 1.56
CA ALA A 981 29.00 30.61 1.56
C ALA A 981 28.67 31.60 2.69
N VAL A 982 29.20 31.40 3.91
CA VAL A 982 29.07 32.35 5.03
C VAL A 982 29.73 33.69 4.70
N ILE A 983 30.91 33.67 4.06
CA ILE A 983 31.63 34.88 3.67
C ILE A 983 30.89 35.64 2.56
N GLU A 984 30.28 34.93 1.61
CA GLU A 984 29.41 35.54 0.61
C GLU A 984 28.17 36.15 1.27
N TRP A 985 27.53 35.40 2.16
CA TRP A 985 26.37 35.86 2.94
C TRP A 985 26.69 37.09 3.80
N ALA A 986 27.91 37.21 4.32
CA ALA A 986 28.37 38.41 5.03
C ALA A 986 28.38 39.67 4.14
N GLY A 987 28.70 39.53 2.85
CA GLY A 987 28.58 40.62 1.89
C GLY A 987 27.13 41.07 1.69
N LEU A 988 26.18 40.12 1.75
CA LEU A 988 24.75 40.43 1.73
C LEU A 988 24.34 41.19 2.99
N ALA A 989 24.75 40.70 4.17
CA ALA A 989 24.47 41.32 5.46
C ALA A 989 25.01 42.75 5.55
N TRP A 990 26.24 42.97 5.11
CA TRP A 990 26.85 44.31 5.12
C TRP A 990 26.43 45.18 3.94
N SER A 991 25.55 44.65 3.08
CA SER A 991 24.95 45.32 1.92
C SER A 991 25.99 45.85 0.91
N ARG A 992 27.16 45.21 0.83
CA ARG A 992 28.24 45.56 -0.11
C ARG A 992 29.25 44.41 -0.26
N PRO A 993 30.03 44.38 -1.36
CA PRO A 993 31.16 43.49 -1.49
C PRO A 993 32.16 43.65 -0.33
N LEU A 994 32.65 42.52 0.18
CA LEU A 994 33.70 42.50 1.20
C LEU A 994 35.06 42.80 0.58
N ASN A 995 35.87 43.61 1.26
CA ASN A 995 37.26 43.80 0.86
C ASN A 995 38.14 42.61 1.28
N LYS A 996 39.37 42.53 0.75
CA LYS A 996 40.29 41.41 1.02
C LYS A 996 40.58 41.22 2.52
N ALA A 997 40.77 42.31 3.26
CA ALA A 997 41.06 42.25 4.70
C ALA A 997 39.85 41.74 5.52
N GLU A 998 38.64 42.15 5.15
CA GLU A 998 37.39 41.67 5.76
C GLU A 998 37.19 40.18 5.55
N LYS A 999 37.37 39.71 4.31
CA LYS A 999 37.31 38.26 3.98
C LYS A 999 38.33 37.47 4.80
N SER A 1000 39.60 37.91 4.78
CA SER A 1000 40.66 37.25 5.56
C SER A 1000 40.39 37.28 7.06
N SER A 1001 39.80 38.35 7.60
CA SER A 1001 39.46 38.41 9.02
C SER A 1001 38.40 37.40 9.42
N LEU A 1002 37.38 37.16 8.59
CA LEU A 1002 36.34 36.17 8.85
C LEU A 1002 36.89 34.74 8.71
N GLN A 1003 37.70 34.48 7.68
CA GLN A 1003 38.40 33.21 7.50
C GLN A 1003 39.31 32.89 8.69
N ASN A 1004 40.10 33.86 9.14
CA ASN A 1004 40.98 33.70 10.29
C ASN A 1004 40.21 33.45 11.59
N LEU A 1005 39.04 34.10 11.77
CA LEU A 1005 38.17 33.81 12.92
C LEU A 1005 37.73 32.34 12.90
N TYR A 1006 37.19 31.88 11.79
CA TYR A 1006 36.77 30.49 11.63
C TYR A 1006 37.93 29.51 11.91
N ASN A 1007 39.10 29.73 11.28
CA ASN A 1007 40.28 28.88 11.47
C ASN A 1007 40.75 28.86 12.93
N ASN A 1008 40.74 30.01 13.61
CA ASN A 1008 41.09 30.09 15.04
C ASN A 1008 40.09 29.33 15.93
N LEU A 1009 38.80 29.29 15.57
CA LEU A 1009 37.81 28.49 16.28
C LEU A 1009 38.06 26.99 16.06
N ARG A 1010 38.33 26.56 14.82
CA ARG A 1010 38.66 25.16 14.51
C ARG A 1010 39.94 24.69 15.21
N ASN A 1011 40.96 25.55 15.27
CA ASN A 1011 42.21 25.28 16.00
C ASN A 1011 42.02 25.15 17.53
N ARG A 1012 40.91 25.65 18.07
CA ARG A 1012 40.51 25.48 19.48
C ARG A 1012 39.54 24.30 19.66
N GLU A 1013 39.54 23.37 18.70
CA GLU A 1013 38.71 22.15 18.71
C GLU A 1013 37.20 22.41 18.71
N ILE A 1014 36.76 23.64 18.37
CA ILE A 1014 35.35 23.92 18.12
C ILE A 1014 34.96 23.21 16.81
N ASN A 1015 33.91 22.40 16.85
CA ASN A 1015 33.44 21.66 15.67
C ASN A 1015 33.01 22.61 14.53
N HIS A 1016 32.97 22.09 13.30
CA HIS A 1016 32.72 22.89 12.10
C HIS A 1016 31.41 23.69 12.16
N GLU A 1017 30.31 23.04 12.55
CA GLU A 1017 28.99 23.65 12.61
C GLU A 1017 28.94 24.81 13.61
N GLU A 1018 29.49 24.61 14.81
CA GLU A 1018 29.56 25.66 15.82
C GLU A 1018 30.49 26.81 15.41
N ALA A 1019 31.61 26.51 14.73
CA ALA A 1019 32.50 27.54 14.20
C ALA A 1019 31.82 28.40 13.11
N ILE A 1020 30.99 27.80 12.26
CA ILE A 1020 30.15 28.51 11.29
C ILE A 1020 29.14 29.41 12.00
N ARG A 1021 28.42 28.89 13.01
CA ARG A 1021 27.43 29.66 13.79
C ARG A 1021 28.05 30.87 14.49
N LEU A 1022 29.23 30.70 15.09
CA LEU A 1022 29.96 31.79 15.72
C LEU A 1022 30.47 32.83 14.71
N THR A 1023 30.83 32.40 13.49
CA THR A 1023 31.21 33.31 12.40
C THR A 1023 30.02 34.13 11.92
N ILE A 1024 28.83 33.52 11.77
CA ILE A 1024 27.57 34.21 11.48
C ILE A 1024 27.22 35.20 12.60
N THR A 1025 27.37 34.78 13.85
CA THR A 1025 27.19 35.64 15.03
C THR A 1025 28.09 36.86 14.96
N ARG A 1026 29.37 36.69 14.58
CA ARG A 1026 30.30 37.81 14.38
C ARG A 1026 29.85 38.77 13.27
N ILE A 1027 29.31 38.24 12.18
CA ILE A 1027 28.81 39.04 11.05
C ILE A 1027 27.65 39.94 11.51
N LEU A 1028 26.67 39.37 12.22
CA LEU A 1028 25.47 40.05 12.71
C LEU A 1028 25.73 40.99 13.89
N THR A 1029 26.84 40.85 14.59
CA THR A 1029 27.25 41.75 15.69
C THR A 1029 28.28 42.78 15.26
N SER A 1030 28.71 42.74 13.99
CA SER A 1030 29.72 43.64 13.48
C SER A 1030 29.17 45.08 13.35
N PRO A 1031 30.03 46.10 13.51
CA PRO A 1031 29.63 47.48 13.23
C PRO A 1031 29.17 47.71 11.78
N ALA A 1032 29.57 46.86 10.83
CA ALA A 1032 29.15 46.94 9.43
C ALA A 1032 27.67 46.54 9.23
N PHE A 1033 27.18 45.62 10.07
CA PHE A 1033 25.77 45.23 10.10
C PHE A 1033 24.95 46.16 10.99
N LEU A 1034 25.38 46.35 12.25
CA LEU A 1034 24.63 47.06 13.27
C LEU A 1034 24.44 48.54 12.99
N TYR A 1035 25.30 49.16 12.16
CA TYR A 1035 25.24 50.59 11.88
C TYR A 1035 25.05 50.90 10.39
N ARG A 1036 24.31 51.98 10.13
CA ARG A 1036 24.21 52.64 8.83
C ARG A 1036 25.41 53.57 8.65
N ARG A 1037 26.58 52.97 8.43
CA ARG A 1037 27.84 53.69 8.27
C ARG A 1037 27.92 54.34 6.90
N GLU A 1038 28.39 55.58 6.89
CA GLU A 1038 28.70 56.35 5.69
C GLU A 1038 30.10 56.91 5.81
N LYS A 1039 30.76 57.12 4.67
CA LYS A 1039 32.11 57.67 4.61
C LYS A 1039 32.06 59.18 4.75
N ALA A 1040 32.66 59.69 5.82
CA ALA A 1040 32.80 61.13 6.01
C ALA A 1040 33.59 61.77 4.85
N GLY A 1041 33.12 62.94 4.40
CA GLY A 1041 33.83 63.80 3.44
C GLY A 1041 35.12 64.37 4.02
N LYS A 1042 35.96 64.95 3.15
CA LYS A 1042 37.12 65.73 3.61
C LYS A 1042 36.66 67.16 3.89
N GLY A 1043 36.69 67.60 5.15
CA GLY A 1043 36.34 68.97 5.54
C GLY A 1043 34.95 69.11 6.19
N HIS A 1044 34.45 70.34 6.24
CA HIS A 1044 33.17 70.69 6.88
C HIS A 1044 32.00 70.79 5.89
N ASP A 1045 32.27 70.73 4.59
CA ASP A 1045 31.26 70.88 3.54
C ASP A 1045 30.47 69.57 3.33
N PRO A 1046 29.16 69.65 3.02
CA PRO A 1046 28.36 68.48 2.64
C PRO A 1046 28.95 67.76 1.41
N VAL A 1047 29.02 66.42 1.47
CA VAL A 1047 29.47 65.59 0.35
C VAL A 1047 28.36 64.63 -0.11
N PRO A 1048 28.25 64.34 -1.42
CA PRO A 1048 27.34 63.31 -1.91
C PRO A 1048 27.69 61.92 -1.34
N VAL A 1049 26.66 61.17 -0.95
CA VAL A 1049 26.83 59.75 -0.60
C VAL A 1049 27.14 58.92 -1.84
N SER A 1050 27.86 57.82 -1.65
CA SER A 1050 28.10 56.84 -2.70
C SER A 1050 26.82 56.12 -3.12
N SER A 1051 26.83 55.52 -4.31
CA SER A 1051 25.72 54.71 -4.85
C SER A 1051 25.27 53.59 -3.89
N ASN A 1052 26.20 52.98 -3.14
CA ASN A 1052 25.91 51.94 -2.14
C ASN A 1052 25.27 52.51 -0.86
N GLU A 1053 25.76 53.65 -0.39
CA GLU A 1053 25.17 54.35 0.76
C GLU A 1053 23.77 54.86 0.41
N LEU A 1054 23.56 55.34 -0.82
CA LEU A 1054 22.24 55.74 -1.33
C LEU A 1054 21.29 54.55 -1.40
N ALA A 1055 21.76 53.37 -1.85
CA ALA A 1055 20.97 52.15 -1.87
C ALA A 1055 20.51 51.75 -0.46
N LYS A 1056 21.43 51.78 0.53
CA LYS A 1056 21.13 51.49 1.94
C LYS A 1056 20.19 52.55 2.53
N ARG A 1057 20.38 53.82 2.21
CA ARG A 1057 19.46 54.90 2.65
C ARG A 1057 18.05 54.66 2.14
N LEU A 1058 17.91 54.37 0.84
CA LEU A 1058 16.62 54.14 0.21
C LEU A 1058 15.92 52.88 0.75
N SER A 1059 16.65 51.78 0.94
CA SER A 1059 16.09 50.52 1.44
C SER A 1059 15.60 50.61 2.88
N TYR A 1060 16.38 51.21 3.78
CA TYR A 1060 15.96 51.36 5.17
C TYR A 1060 14.89 52.44 5.34
N PHE A 1061 14.84 53.43 4.44
CA PHE A 1061 13.76 54.42 4.45
C PHE A 1061 12.43 53.81 4.00
N LEU A 1062 12.40 53.02 2.92
CA LEU A 1062 11.15 52.49 2.36
C LEU A 1062 10.72 51.14 2.96
N TRP A 1063 11.67 50.28 3.32
CA TRP A 1063 11.40 48.89 3.70
C TRP A 1063 11.94 48.51 5.07
N SER A 1064 12.55 49.45 5.81
CA SER A 1064 13.14 49.22 7.13
C SER A 1064 14.13 48.04 7.16
N SER A 1065 14.79 47.75 6.02
CA SER A 1065 15.59 46.55 5.82
C SER A 1065 16.69 46.75 4.78
N ILE A 1066 17.54 45.73 4.61
CA ILE A 1066 18.63 45.70 3.64
C ILE A 1066 18.13 45.86 2.19
N PRO A 1067 18.97 46.37 1.27
CA PRO A 1067 18.59 46.47 -0.14
C PRO A 1067 18.49 45.07 -0.76
N ASP A 1068 17.49 44.86 -1.62
CA ASP A 1068 17.31 43.59 -2.33
C ASP A 1068 18.38 43.38 -3.42
N ALA A 1069 18.32 42.24 -4.13
CA ALA A 1069 19.30 41.91 -5.16
C ALA A 1069 19.40 42.99 -6.26
N SER A 1070 18.26 43.44 -6.79
CA SER A 1070 18.23 44.47 -7.85
C SER A 1070 18.81 45.80 -7.37
N LEU A 1071 18.43 46.28 -6.18
CA LEU A 1071 18.92 47.55 -5.65
C LEU A 1071 20.41 47.49 -5.30
N ARG A 1072 20.89 46.35 -4.75
CA ARG A 1072 22.33 46.15 -4.49
C ARG A 1072 23.14 46.09 -5.78
N GLU A 1073 22.65 45.42 -6.81
CA GLU A 1073 23.36 45.34 -8.09
C GLU A 1073 23.57 46.73 -8.70
N VAL A 1074 22.51 47.53 -8.76
CA VAL A 1074 22.56 48.92 -9.25
C VAL A 1074 23.46 49.79 -8.36
N GLY A 1075 23.36 49.61 -7.04
CA GLY A 1075 24.23 50.24 -6.05
C GLY A 1075 25.71 49.95 -6.31
N ASN A 1076 26.08 48.67 -6.37
CA ASN A 1076 27.44 48.17 -6.54
C ASN A 1076 28.07 48.59 -7.86
N ASN A 1077 27.26 48.68 -8.93
CA ASN A 1077 27.69 49.15 -10.23
C ASN A 1077 27.81 50.68 -10.33
N GLY A 1078 27.56 51.42 -9.25
CA GLY A 1078 27.69 52.88 -9.21
C GLY A 1078 26.59 53.63 -9.97
N LYS A 1079 25.51 52.96 -10.36
CA LYS A 1079 24.49 53.51 -11.28
C LYS A 1079 23.35 54.23 -10.55
N LEU A 1080 23.21 54.06 -9.23
CA LEU A 1080 22.07 54.60 -8.48
C LEU A 1080 22.12 56.12 -8.30
N THR A 1081 23.26 56.76 -8.58
CA THR A 1081 23.39 58.23 -8.59
C THR A 1081 22.77 58.87 -9.85
N ASN A 1082 22.37 58.07 -10.84
CA ASN A 1082 21.59 58.55 -11.98
C ASN A 1082 20.11 58.70 -11.57
N ASN A 1083 19.53 59.88 -11.80
CA ASN A 1083 18.18 60.22 -11.37
C ASN A 1083 17.10 59.29 -11.96
N ASP A 1084 17.18 58.91 -13.24
CA ASP A 1084 16.18 58.04 -13.85
C ASP A 1084 16.21 56.64 -13.24
N ILE A 1085 17.41 56.14 -12.96
CA ILE A 1085 17.62 54.85 -12.32
C ILE A 1085 17.11 54.88 -10.87
N LEU A 1086 17.44 55.94 -10.12
CA LEU A 1086 16.95 56.14 -8.76
C LEU A 1086 15.42 56.16 -8.72
N ILE A 1087 14.78 56.99 -9.55
CA ILE A 1087 13.30 57.10 -9.62
C ILE A 1087 12.66 55.77 -9.98
N ASN A 1088 13.22 55.03 -10.94
CA ASN A 1088 12.69 53.72 -11.33
C ASN A 1088 12.82 52.69 -10.20
N GLN A 1089 13.95 52.66 -9.50
CA GLN A 1089 14.13 51.80 -8.33
C GLN A 1089 13.18 52.20 -7.20
N THR A 1090 13.04 53.48 -6.88
CA THR A 1090 12.07 53.97 -5.89
C THR A 1090 10.64 53.56 -6.24
N ARG A 1091 10.19 53.76 -7.49
CA ARG A 1091 8.84 53.36 -7.94
C ARG A 1091 8.61 51.85 -7.85
N ARG A 1092 9.63 51.05 -8.20
CA ARG A 1092 9.58 49.59 -8.03
C ARG A 1092 9.39 49.24 -6.56
N MET A 1093 10.15 49.88 -5.68
CA MET A 1093 10.09 49.60 -4.25
C MET A 1093 8.77 50.01 -3.59
N LEU A 1094 8.17 51.12 -4.06
CA LEU A 1094 6.85 51.58 -3.60
C LEU A 1094 5.71 50.63 -3.97
N ARG A 1095 5.90 49.76 -4.97
CA ARG A 1095 4.92 48.73 -5.38
C ARG A 1095 5.08 47.41 -4.62
N ASP A 1096 6.15 47.26 -3.87
CA ASP A 1096 6.46 46.06 -3.10
C ASP A 1096 5.70 46.04 -1.77
N THR A 1097 5.28 44.87 -1.30
CA THR A 1097 4.51 44.72 -0.05
C THR A 1097 5.29 45.16 1.18
N ARG A 1098 6.62 45.19 1.13
CA ARG A 1098 7.50 45.68 2.20
C ARG A 1098 7.32 47.17 2.50
N ILE A 1099 6.65 47.94 1.64
CA ILE A 1099 6.32 49.34 1.92
C ILE A 1099 5.43 49.52 3.16
N ARG A 1100 4.68 48.49 3.56
CA ARG A 1100 3.87 48.48 4.79
C ARG A 1100 4.70 48.52 6.09
N ARG A 1101 6.02 48.56 5.98
CA ARG A 1101 6.98 48.65 7.09
C ARG A 1101 7.38 50.10 7.44
N LEU A 1102 6.96 51.07 6.62
CA LEU A 1102 6.89 52.51 6.94
C LEU A 1102 5.70 52.77 7.85
#